data_AF-A0A354GVW1-F1
#
_entry.id   AF-A0A354GVW1-F1
#
_cell.length_a   1.000
_cell.length_b   1.000
_cell.length_c   1.000
_cell.angle_alpha   90.00
_cell.angle_beta   90.00
_cell.angle_gamma   90.00
#
_symmetry.space_group_name_H-M   'P 1'
#
loop_
_entity.id
_entity.type
_entity.pdbx_description
1 polymer ?
#
loop_
_entity_poly.entity_id
_entity_poly.type
_entity_poly.pdbx_seq_one_letter_code
_entity_poly.pdbx_strand_id
1 'polypeptide(L)'
;MRSAWLRGLPLVLLLIGAAWAGSSLPARDGARLTQAEIYRRTLRGVAWVHSPDAGKGTGWIIDRPRRLLVTCDHVVGDNKTVDIVFPVRSGGAVVTDRAYYFEHMTELRTNATAVRGRVLKRNPEVDLALVELESLPVGVEELPLAEDGARPGDRVQLVGCRYDVDSLWVHSGGAISQVTTLRKGYFSNGKELAKGARIVSAQVPINEGDSGGPLVNERGEVVGVAAAVAWEEHGAGLFIDVAEVRVLMGPIGSIRPIEPITTRFITKSFAPREVYRQGLRSFALVRTDRERRFSGWLFDRSRRLLLTTAEAVGKHETVDVVFPIYQGSTVVSDAAAYRDEPRRLKEKGALTTGTVLAADARRNLAVLELESVPESAVEARFAMDSPVPGDSLHALSNPNRLDVLWVYTACAVRQLARANLGQTTESPDPAVLIVQAPLTEGDGGGPLLNEHAELVGVVTGKTGPQQQVAFGLTLDEVRAFLNENRLRWEPASAAALVQRGVVFLKARQYMRAHADFEAALRLDAHYAPAWCEQGRTFYLQGDDDGAARDCGRAIELNSKLSSAYIWRAAALSRKGEQRKAVADCDAALAADPQSAMAYAVRGNAYRLLGDLVKAQKDCDDAVWLDRQLPCAYLYRGQIYAQKGDLELAIADYSRALQFDEYLSEAHRCRGDAEWQKSDVAAALKDFDQALALNPKNGLALQGRDRARAARRNP
;
A
#
# COMPACT_ATOMS: atom_id res chain seq x y z
N MET A 1 23.08 -29.42 70.00
CA MET A 1 22.94 -28.09 69.36
C MET A 1 22.35 -28.29 67.97
N ARG A 2 21.16 -27.71 67.72
CA ARG A 2 20.46 -27.42 66.43
C ARG A 2 20.89 -28.23 65.20
N SER A 3 20.18 -29.31 64.85
CA SER A 3 18.96 -29.41 64.00
C SER A 3 19.23 -29.35 62.49
N ALA A 4 19.23 -30.53 61.84
CA ALA A 4 19.27 -30.70 60.40
C ALA A 4 18.78 -32.10 60.00
N TRP A 5 17.71 -32.12 59.20
CA TRP A 5 17.25 -33.17 58.27
C TRP A 5 16.81 -34.54 58.81
N LEU A 6 15.51 -34.83 58.66
CA LEU A 6 15.02 -36.12 58.15
C LEU A 6 13.58 -35.99 57.62
N ARG A 7 13.34 -36.68 56.51
CA ARG A 7 12.11 -36.74 55.70
C ARG A 7 11.02 -37.56 56.39
N GLY A 8 9.75 -37.28 56.06
CA GLY A 8 8.69 -38.31 56.00
C GLY A 8 7.34 -37.91 56.58
N LEU A 9 6.38 -37.62 55.67
CA LEU A 9 4.91 -37.84 55.70
C LEU A 9 4.07 -37.50 56.95
N PRO A 10 2.84 -37.00 56.70
CA PRO A 10 1.70 -37.71 57.29
C PRO A 10 0.50 -37.94 56.35
N LEU A 11 -0.22 -39.00 56.72
CA LEU A 11 -1.51 -39.49 56.28
C LEU A 11 -2.67 -38.50 56.59
N VAL A 12 -3.59 -38.36 55.61
CA VAL A 12 -5.06 -38.53 55.65
C VAL A 12 -5.86 -38.08 56.89
N LEU A 13 -6.85 -37.18 56.69
CA LEU A 13 -8.25 -37.14 57.22
C LEU A 13 -8.90 -35.82 56.71
N LEU A 14 -9.84 -35.79 55.74
CA LEU A 14 -11.29 -36.15 55.69
C LEU A 14 -12.24 -34.91 55.75
N LEU A 15 -13.03 -34.76 54.67
CA LEU A 15 -14.36 -34.12 54.50
C LEU A 15 -14.45 -32.59 54.67
N ILE A 16 -15.22 -31.81 53.89
CA ILE A 16 -16.63 -31.90 53.44
C ILE A 16 -16.81 -30.99 52.21
N GLY A 17 -17.66 -31.33 51.23
CA GLY A 17 -18.17 -30.29 50.31
C GLY A 17 -18.78 -30.77 48.98
N ALA A 18 -20.01 -31.29 49.06
CA ALA A 18 -21.07 -31.29 48.04
C ALA A 18 -20.69 -31.26 46.54
N ALA A 19 -20.96 -32.38 45.87
CA ALA A 19 -21.10 -32.47 44.42
C ALA A 19 -22.24 -31.56 43.93
N TRP A 20 -21.91 -30.51 43.18
CA TRP A 20 -22.77 -29.98 42.14
C TRP A 20 -22.32 -30.61 40.82
N ALA A 21 -23.05 -31.64 40.40
CA ALA A 21 -22.90 -32.22 39.08
C ALA A 21 -23.42 -31.20 38.05
N GLY A 22 -22.55 -30.30 37.61
CA GLY A 22 -22.70 -29.63 36.33
C GLY A 22 -22.44 -30.67 35.25
N SER A 23 -23.50 -31.13 34.60
CA SER A 23 -23.43 -31.93 33.38
C SER A 23 -22.70 -31.13 32.31
N SER A 24 -21.39 -31.37 32.15
CA SER A 24 -20.72 -31.06 30.89
C SER A 24 -21.32 -31.98 29.83
N LEU A 25 -22.17 -31.40 28.98
CA LEU A 25 -22.57 -32.03 27.72
C LEU A 25 -21.28 -32.46 27.00
N PRO A 26 -21.16 -33.72 26.53
CA PRO A 26 -19.98 -34.15 25.79
C PRO A 26 -19.84 -33.31 24.53
N ALA A 27 -18.63 -32.82 24.27
CA ALA A 27 -18.30 -32.17 23.00
C ALA A 27 -18.60 -33.15 21.86
N ARG A 28 -19.51 -32.77 20.96
CA ARG A 28 -19.76 -33.54 19.73
C ARG A 28 -18.54 -33.35 18.82
N ASP A 29 -17.68 -34.38 18.77
CA ASP A 29 -16.48 -34.45 17.93
C ASP A 29 -16.85 -34.53 16.42
N GLY A 30 -17.13 -33.37 15.82
CA GLY A 30 -17.10 -33.19 14.37
C GLY A 30 -15.80 -32.49 13.95
N ALA A 31 -15.21 -32.87 12.82
CA ALA A 31 -14.04 -32.19 12.27
C ALA A 31 -14.36 -30.71 12.00
N ARG A 32 -13.59 -29.80 12.61
CA ARG A 32 -13.71 -28.36 12.36
C ARG A 32 -13.09 -28.03 11.01
N LEU A 33 -13.83 -27.31 10.17
CA LEU A 33 -13.37 -26.87 8.86
C LEU A 33 -12.46 -25.64 9.01
N THR A 34 -11.47 -25.52 8.12
CA THR A 34 -10.70 -24.28 7.96
C THR A 34 -11.60 -23.15 7.42
N GLN A 35 -11.19 -21.90 7.60
CA GLN A 35 -11.95 -20.75 7.09
C GLN A 35 -12.11 -20.79 5.56
N ALA A 36 -11.06 -21.16 4.82
CA ALA A 36 -11.12 -21.30 3.36
C ALA A 36 -12.03 -22.46 2.89
N GLU A 37 -12.16 -23.54 3.67
CA GLU A 37 -13.13 -24.62 3.39
C GLU A 37 -14.56 -24.15 3.64
N ILE A 38 -14.78 -23.39 4.71
CA ILE A 38 -16.08 -22.80 5.03
C ILE A 38 -16.49 -21.80 3.94
N TYR A 39 -15.57 -20.95 3.48
CA TYR A 39 -15.82 -20.06 2.34
C TYR A 39 -16.25 -20.85 1.10
N ARG A 40 -15.46 -21.84 0.69
CA ARG A 40 -15.74 -22.66 -0.51
C ARG A 40 -17.08 -23.38 -0.45
N ARG A 41 -17.46 -23.87 0.74
CA ARG A 41 -18.75 -24.54 0.96
C ARG A 41 -19.90 -23.54 0.93
N THR A 42 -19.78 -22.44 1.67
CA THR A 42 -20.79 -21.38 1.73
C THR A 42 -21.07 -20.81 0.35
N LEU A 43 -20.02 -20.63 -0.46
CA LEU A 43 -20.13 -20.11 -1.81
C LEU A 43 -20.98 -20.99 -2.74
N ARG A 44 -21.07 -22.31 -2.50
CA ARG A 44 -21.92 -23.21 -3.30
C ARG A 44 -23.40 -23.08 -2.97
N GLY A 45 -23.76 -22.47 -1.84
CA GLY A 45 -25.15 -22.30 -1.42
C GLY A 45 -25.63 -20.85 -1.37
N VAL A 46 -24.75 -19.88 -1.57
CA VAL A 46 -25.08 -18.45 -1.53
C VAL A 46 -25.45 -17.91 -2.92
N ALA A 47 -26.30 -16.90 -2.96
CA ALA A 47 -26.71 -16.20 -4.16
C ALA A 47 -26.85 -14.70 -3.91
N TRP A 48 -26.66 -13.91 -4.96
CA TRP A 48 -26.98 -12.49 -4.98
C TRP A 48 -28.47 -12.32 -5.32
N VAL A 49 -29.19 -11.60 -4.48
CA VAL A 49 -30.61 -11.30 -4.62
C VAL A 49 -30.76 -9.91 -5.19
N HIS A 50 -31.25 -9.83 -6.42
CA HIS A 50 -31.47 -8.60 -7.13
C HIS A 50 -32.97 -8.33 -7.31
N SER A 51 -33.44 -7.28 -6.65
CA SER A 51 -34.82 -6.78 -6.75
C SER A 51 -34.84 -5.51 -7.62
N PRO A 52 -35.77 -5.37 -8.60
CA PRO A 52 -35.83 -4.19 -9.47
C PRO A 52 -36.13 -2.88 -8.74
N ASP A 53 -37.03 -2.92 -7.76
CA ASP A 53 -37.57 -1.74 -7.05
C ASP A 53 -37.27 -1.72 -5.53
N ALA A 54 -36.52 -2.71 -5.02
CA ALA A 54 -36.20 -2.88 -3.60
C ALA A 54 -34.68 -3.06 -3.36
N GLY A 55 -34.29 -3.17 -2.09
CA GLY A 55 -32.89 -3.34 -1.67
C GLY A 55 -32.23 -4.53 -2.36
N LYS A 56 -30.93 -4.42 -2.61
CA LYS A 56 -30.15 -5.52 -3.19
C LYS A 56 -29.44 -6.24 -2.04
N GLY A 57 -29.41 -7.56 -2.05
CA GLY A 57 -28.99 -8.34 -0.89
C GLY A 57 -28.38 -9.69 -1.22
N THR A 58 -28.13 -10.47 -0.18
CA THR A 58 -27.64 -11.84 -0.26
C THR A 58 -28.76 -12.80 0.10
N GLY A 59 -28.69 -14.03 -0.40
CA GLY A 59 -29.56 -15.11 0.01
C GLY A 59 -28.82 -16.43 -0.03
N TRP A 60 -29.40 -17.50 0.52
CA TRP A 60 -28.82 -18.83 0.44
C TRP A 60 -29.86 -19.94 0.35
N ILE A 61 -29.46 -21.06 -0.23
CA ILE A 61 -30.31 -22.25 -0.37
C ILE A 61 -30.45 -22.96 0.97
N ILE A 62 -31.70 -23.07 1.43
CA ILE A 62 -32.06 -23.74 2.68
C ILE A 62 -32.63 -25.14 2.45
N ASP A 63 -33.26 -25.37 1.30
CA ASP A 63 -33.88 -26.65 0.93
C ASP A 63 -33.71 -26.84 -0.58
N ARG A 64 -32.76 -27.68 -0.97
CA ARG A 64 -32.44 -27.92 -2.38
C ARG A 64 -33.58 -28.64 -3.12
N PRO A 65 -34.18 -29.74 -2.60
CA PRO A 65 -35.29 -30.41 -3.27
C PRO A 65 -36.49 -29.51 -3.58
N ARG A 66 -36.82 -28.59 -2.66
CA ARG A 66 -37.91 -27.63 -2.85
C ARG A 66 -37.48 -26.31 -3.50
N ARG A 67 -36.18 -26.16 -3.81
CA ARG A 67 -35.58 -24.96 -4.41
C ARG A 67 -35.87 -23.69 -3.60
N LEU A 68 -35.77 -23.80 -2.28
CA LEU A 68 -36.06 -22.70 -1.38
C LEU A 68 -34.78 -21.94 -1.00
N LEU A 69 -34.89 -20.63 -1.05
CA LEU A 69 -33.87 -19.66 -0.65
C LEU A 69 -34.42 -18.78 0.48
N VAL A 70 -33.57 -18.50 1.47
CA VAL A 70 -33.85 -17.49 2.51
C VAL A 70 -33.06 -16.22 2.23
N THR A 71 -33.68 -15.08 2.49
CA THR A 71 -33.08 -13.73 2.47
C THR A 71 -33.84 -12.83 3.45
N CYS A 72 -33.52 -11.53 3.49
CA CYS A 72 -34.25 -10.56 4.30
C CYS A 72 -35.53 -10.06 3.62
N ASP A 73 -36.52 -9.66 4.43
CA ASP A 73 -37.78 -9.11 3.92
C ASP A 73 -37.55 -7.78 3.18
N HIS A 74 -36.72 -6.90 3.71
CA HIS A 74 -36.43 -5.62 3.07
C HIS A 74 -35.64 -5.76 1.75
N VAL A 75 -34.95 -6.88 1.52
CA VAL A 75 -34.24 -7.17 0.27
C VAL A 75 -35.25 -7.51 -0.83
N VAL A 76 -36.25 -8.34 -0.54
CA VAL A 76 -37.31 -8.62 -1.52
C VAL A 76 -38.29 -7.46 -1.65
N GLY A 77 -38.51 -6.70 -0.57
CA GLY A 77 -39.50 -5.62 -0.51
C GLY A 77 -40.89 -6.12 -0.89
N ASP A 78 -41.66 -5.29 -1.59
CA ASP A 78 -43.02 -5.63 -2.04
C ASP A 78 -43.06 -6.42 -3.38
N ASN A 79 -41.89 -6.84 -3.87
CA ASN A 79 -41.78 -7.59 -5.12
C ASN A 79 -42.36 -9.00 -4.97
N LYS A 80 -43.16 -9.43 -5.94
CA LYS A 80 -43.64 -10.82 -6.02
C LYS A 80 -42.58 -11.78 -6.56
N THR A 81 -41.64 -11.24 -7.33
CA THR A 81 -40.55 -11.98 -7.96
C THR A 81 -39.25 -11.21 -7.87
N VAL A 82 -38.14 -11.92 -7.70
CA VAL A 82 -36.78 -11.38 -7.62
C VAL A 82 -35.86 -12.18 -8.54
N ASP A 83 -34.76 -11.57 -8.98
CA ASP A 83 -33.70 -12.28 -9.68
C ASP A 83 -32.69 -12.82 -8.68
N ILE A 84 -32.30 -14.08 -8.86
CA ILE A 84 -31.37 -14.80 -7.99
C ILE A 84 -30.19 -15.24 -8.84
N VAL A 85 -29.02 -14.70 -8.55
CA VAL A 85 -27.81 -14.87 -9.36
C VAL A 85 -26.78 -15.66 -8.55
N PHE A 86 -26.23 -16.73 -9.12
CA PHE A 86 -25.24 -17.58 -8.46
C PHE A 86 -23.80 -17.27 -8.89
N PRO A 87 -22.78 -17.66 -8.10
CA PRO A 87 -21.38 -17.47 -8.46
C PRO A 87 -21.00 -18.15 -9.79
N VAL A 88 -20.27 -17.42 -10.64
CA VAL A 88 -19.75 -17.88 -11.93
C VAL A 88 -18.28 -18.23 -11.74
N ARG A 89 -17.78 -19.25 -12.45
CA ARG A 89 -16.36 -19.58 -12.47
C ARG A 89 -15.78 -19.42 -13.86
N SER A 90 -14.60 -18.81 -13.94
CA SER A 90 -13.78 -18.68 -15.15
C SER A 90 -12.35 -19.09 -14.82
N GLY A 91 -11.77 -20.01 -15.60
CA GLY A 91 -10.40 -20.51 -15.36
C GLY A 91 -10.20 -21.17 -13.98
N GLY A 92 -11.28 -21.67 -13.35
CA GLY A 92 -11.25 -22.26 -12.00
C GLY A 92 -11.45 -21.26 -10.86
N ALA A 93 -11.27 -19.96 -11.11
CA ALA A 93 -11.53 -18.89 -10.15
C ALA A 93 -12.99 -18.41 -10.21
N VAL A 94 -13.48 -17.83 -9.12
CA VAL A 94 -14.81 -17.23 -9.06
C VAL A 94 -14.74 -15.84 -9.69
N VAL A 95 -15.69 -15.50 -10.56
CA VAL A 95 -15.79 -14.13 -11.08
C VAL A 95 -16.36 -13.25 -9.98
N THR A 96 -15.60 -12.25 -9.56
CA THR A 96 -15.95 -11.39 -8.43
C THR A 96 -16.43 -10.02 -8.86
N ASP A 97 -16.04 -9.54 -10.05
CA ASP A 97 -16.42 -8.23 -10.57
C ASP A 97 -17.94 -8.11 -10.75
N ARG A 98 -18.57 -7.13 -10.07
CA ARG A 98 -20.00 -6.90 -10.17
C ARG A 98 -20.44 -6.44 -11.56
N ALA A 99 -19.62 -5.65 -12.26
CA ALA A 99 -19.95 -5.14 -13.59
C ALA A 99 -20.16 -6.28 -14.58
N TYR A 100 -19.31 -7.32 -14.50
CA TYR A 100 -19.45 -8.54 -15.29
C TYR A 100 -20.86 -9.14 -15.18
N TYR A 101 -21.40 -9.29 -13.97
CA TYR A 101 -22.73 -9.87 -13.77
C TYR A 101 -23.85 -9.02 -14.39
N PHE A 102 -23.76 -7.70 -14.28
CA PHE A 102 -24.74 -6.81 -14.91
C PHE A 102 -24.67 -6.88 -16.44
N GLU A 103 -23.45 -6.83 -17.00
CA GLU A 103 -23.22 -6.85 -18.45
C GLU A 103 -23.64 -8.17 -19.10
N HIS A 104 -23.52 -9.29 -18.36
CA HIS A 104 -23.78 -10.64 -18.88
C HIS A 104 -25.13 -11.22 -18.41
N MET A 105 -26.02 -10.43 -17.81
CA MET A 105 -27.26 -10.92 -17.19
C MET A 105 -28.14 -11.75 -18.14
N THR A 106 -28.21 -11.39 -19.42
CA THR A 106 -28.96 -12.14 -20.45
C THR A 106 -28.37 -13.53 -20.69
N GLU A 107 -27.04 -13.64 -20.75
CA GLU A 107 -26.34 -14.92 -20.88
C GLU A 107 -26.51 -15.77 -19.62
N LEU A 108 -26.39 -15.15 -18.44
CA LEU A 108 -26.57 -15.81 -17.15
C LEU A 108 -28.00 -16.37 -16.98
N ARG A 109 -29.02 -15.69 -17.52
CA ARG A 109 -30.39 -16.23 -17.55
C ARG A 109 -30.50 -17.41 -18.51
N THR A 110 -29.84 -17.34 -19.66
CA THR A 110 -29.86 -18.40 -20.68
C THR A 110 -29.21 -19.69 -20.20
N ASN A 111 -28.12 -19.58 -19.42
CA ASN A 111 -27.41 -20.73 -18.86
C ASN A 111 -27.90 -21.14 -17.45
N ALA A 112 -29.03 -20.57 -16.99
CA ALA A 112 -29.65 -20.82 -15.69
C ALA A 112 -28.77 -20.51 -14.45
N THR A 113 -27.75 -19.65 -14.60
CA THR A 113 -26.96 -19.11 -13.47
C THR A 113 -27.65 -17.93 -12.80
N ALA A 114 -28.47 -17.19 -13.55
CA ALA A 114 -29.44 -16.24 -13.02
C ALA A 114 -30.85 -16.82 -13.22
N VAL A 115 -31.59 -16.99 -12.13
CA VAL A 115 -32.93 -17.60 -12.13
C VAL A 115 -33.94 -16.67 -11.47
N ARG A 116 -35.20 -16.76 -11.89
CA ARG A 116 -36.28 -16.04 -11.24
C ARG A 116 -36.74 -16.80 -10.00
N GLY A 117 -36.94 -16.05 -8.91
CA GLY A 117 -37.49 -16.54 -7.65
C GLY A 117 -38.85 -15.91 -7.38
N ARG A 118 -39.83 -16.72 -6.95
CA ARG A 118 -41.14 -16.28 -6.48
C ARG A 118 -41.11 -16.14 -4.96
N VAL A 119 -41.48 -14.97 -4.44
CA VAL A 119 -41.57 -14.75 -2.99
C VAL A 119 -42.78 -15.50 -2.45
N LEU A 120 -42.53 -16.54 -1.65
CA LEU A 120 -43.57 -17.41 -1.09
C LEU A 120 -44.13 -16.86 0.23
N LYS A 121 -43.23 -16.39 1.09
CA LYS A 121 -43.58 -15.98 2.44
C LYS A 121 -42.68 -14.84 2.86
N ARG A 122 -43.27 -13.86 3.53
CA ARG A 122 -42.62 -12.70 4.12
C ARG A 122 -42.95 -12.66 5.60
N ASN A 123 -41.96 -12.36 6.43
CA ASN A 123 -42.15 -12.08 7.85
C ASN A 123 -41.45 -10.76 8.19
N PRO A 124 -42.16 -9.63 8.08
CA PRO A 124 -41.58 -8.32 8.36
C PRO A 124 -41.25 -8.11 9.84
N GLU A 125 -41.85 -8.88 10.76
CA GLU A 125 -41.59 -8.77 12.21
C GLU A 125 -40.18 -9.20 12.59
N VAL A 126 -39.57 -10.11 11.83
CA VAL A 126 -38.19 -10.60 12.03
C VAL A 126 -37.29 -10.33 10.82
N ASP A 127 -37.81 -9.61 9.82
CA ASP A 127 -37.12 -9.23 8.58
C ASP A 127 -36.57 -10.42 7.77
N LEU A 128 -37.39 -11.46 7.58
CA LEU A 128 -37.03 -12.62 6.76
C LEU A 128 -38.05 -12.88 5.64
N ALA A 129 -37.55 -13.36 4.50
CA ALA A 129 -38.35 -13.80 3.38
C ALA A 129 -37.90 -15.18 2.86
N LEU A 130 -38.86 -15.94 2.36
CA LEU A 130 -38.67 -17.24 1.72
C LEU A 130 -39.03 -17.13 0.24
N VAL A 131 -38.11 -17.56 -0.62
CA VAL A 131 -38.23 -17.47 -2.08
C VAL A 131 -38.11 -18.88 -2.68
N GLU A 132 -39.01 -19.22 -3.59
CA GLU A 132 -38.93 -20.46 -4.38
C GLU A 132 -38.37 -20.16 -5.76
N LEU A 133 -37.33 -20.89 -6.16
CA LEU A 133 -36.67 -20.71 -7.44
C LEU A 133 -37.31 -21.58 -8.52
N GLU A 134 -37.42 -21.04 -9.74
CA GLU A 134 -37.92 -21.79 -10.90
C GLU A 134 -37.03 -23.00 -11.22
N SER A 135 -35.71 -22.84 -11.07
CA SER A 135 -34.70 -23.90 -11.25
C SER A 135 -33.50 -23.66 -10.34
N LEU A 136 -32.68 -24.69 -10.15
CA LEU A 136 -31.39 -24.59 -9.47
C LEU A 136 -30.25 -24.92 -10.45
N PRO A 137 -29.20 -24.10 -10.54
CA PRO A 137 -28.01 -24.43 -11.32
C PRO A 137 -27.31 -25.69 -10.78
N VAL A 138 -26.55 -26.35 -11.67
CA VAL A 138 -25.76 -27.52 -11.30
C VAL A 138 -24.67 -27.14 -10.29
N GLY A 139 -24.50 -27.95 -9.25
CA GLY A 139 -23.47 -27.74 -8.23
C GLY A 139 -23.87 -26.82 -7.07
N VAL A 140 -25.08 -26.24 -7.10
CA VAL A 140 -25.62 -25.49 -5.95
C VAL A 140 -25.97 -26.43 -4.81
N GLU A 141 -25.46 -26.14 -3.61
CA GLU A 141 -25.63 -26.96 -2.40
C GLU A 141 -26.53 -26.23 -1.37
N GLU A 142 -27.21 -27.00 -0.52
CA GLU A 142 -27.94 -26.43 0.61
C GLU A 142 -26.98 -26.15 1.79
N LEU A 143 -27.23 -25.06 2.52
CA LEU A 143 -26.51 -24.75 3.75
C LEU A 143 -27.37 -25.20 4.95
N PRO A 144 -26.90 -26.17 5.74
CA PRO A 144 -27.69 -26.72 6.84
C PRO A 144 -27.83 -25.68 7.97
N LEU A 145 -28.98 -25.67 8.64
CA LEU A 145 -29.17 -24.87 9.85
C LEU A 145 -28.50 -25.57 11.04
N ALA A 146 -27.85 -24.80 11.91
CA ALA A 146 -27.29 -25.33 13.15
C ALA A 146 -28.41 -25.80 14.09
N GLU A 147 -28.27 -26.98 14.67
CA GLU A 147 -29.22 -27.47 15.70
C GLU A 147 -29.23 -26.53 16.91
N ASP A 148 -28.04 -26.26 17.45
CA ASP A 148 -27.85 -25.35 18.57
C ASP A 148 -27.76 -23.89 18.11
N GLY A 149 -28.29 -22.97 18.93
CA GLY A 149 -28.10 -21.54 18.72
C GLY A 149 -26.65 -21.10 18.97
N ALA A 150 -26.28 -20.00 18.32
CA ALA A 150 -25.02 -19.27 18.52
C ALA A 150 -24.72 -18.98 20.00
N ARG A 151 -23.44 -18.97 20.39
CA ARG A 151 -22.98 -18.57 21.73
C ARG A 151 -21.84 -17.53 21.65
N PRO A 152 -21.74 -16.61 22.62
CA PRO A 152 -20.59 -15.71 22.71
C PRO A 152 -19.26 -16.49 22.70
N GLY A 153 -18.32 -16.03 21.87
CA GLY A 153 -17.02 -16.67 21.64
C GLY A 153 -16.97 -17.66 20.48
N ASP A 154 -18.11 -18.11 19.96
CA ASP A 154 -18.16 -18.97 18.78
C ASP A 154 -17.60 -18.22 17.56
N ARG A 155 -16.76 -18.90 16.78
CA ARG A 155 -16.21 -18.37 15.52
C ARG A 155 -17.20 -18.55 14.39
N VAL A 156 -17.39 -17.48 13.63
CA VAL A 156 -18.39 -17.39 12.57
C VAL A 156 -17.86 -16.66 11.35
N GLN A 157 -18.43 -16.98 10.20
CA GLN A 157 -18.07 -16.42 8.90
C GLN A 157 -19.32 -16.09 8.09
N LEU A 158 -19.18 -15.18 7.15
CA LEU A 158 -20.22 -14.73 6.23
C LEU A 158 -19.63 -14.67 4.83
N VAL A 159 -20.40 -15.08 3.83
CA VAL A 159 -20.16 -14.74 2.43
C VAL A 159 -21.33 -13.90 1.94
N GLY A 160 -21.07 -12.68 1.50
CA GLY A 160 -22.12 -11.71 1.14
C GLY A 160 -21.80 -10.85 -0.08
N CYS A 161 -22.80 -10.10 -0.53
CA CYS A 161 -22.82 -9.34 -1.78
C CYS A 161 -22.87 -7.83 -1.53
N ARG A 162 -21.90 -7.33 -0.77
CA ARG A 162 -21.78 -5.92 -0.33
C ARG A 162 -21.80 -4.91 -1.46
N TYR A 163 -22.22 -3.67 -1.18
CA TYR A 163 -22.26 -2.56 -2.15
C TYR A 163 -21.09 -1.58 -2.09
N ASP A 164 -20.34 -1.55 -0.99
CA ASP A 164 -19.25 -0.59 -0.77
C ASP A 164 -17.94 -0.90 -1.52
N VAL A 165 -17.89 -2.03 -2.22
CA VAL A 165 -16.77 -2.48 -3.05
C VAL A 165 -17.29 -2.95 -4.41
N ASP A 166 -16.51 -2.94 -5.48
CA ASP A 166 -16.95 -3.39 -6.82
C ASP A 166 -16.99 -4.92 -7.00
N SER A 167 -16.86 -5.67 -5.91
CA SER A 167 -16.81 -7.14 -5.91
C SER A 167 -17.99 -7.80 -5.19
N LEU A 168 -18.50 -8.91 -5.74
CA LEU A 168 -19.45 -9.83 -5.11
C LEU A 168 -18.73 -10.97 -4.37
N TRP A 169 -19.47 -11.77 -3.59
CA TRP A 169 -18.96 -12.98 -2.90
C TRP A 169 -17.87 -12.73 -1.86
N VAL A 170 -18.03 -11.66 -1.08
CA VAL A 170 -17.05 -11.17 -0.13
C VAL A 170 -17.09 -11.99 1.15
N HIS A 171 -15.94 -12.51 1.59
CA HIS A 171 -15.79 -13.18 2.88
C HIS A 171 -15.65 -12.17 4.02
N SER A 172 -16.27 -12.44 5.14
CA SER A 172 -16.07 -11.75 6.42
C SER A 172 -16.09 -12.76 7.56
N GLY A 173 -15.28 -12.55 8.60
CA GLY A 173 -15.18 -13.49 9.72
C GLY A 173 -14.96 -12.81 11.05
N GLY A 174 -15.30 -13.49 12.14
CA GLY A 174 -15.19 -12.95 13.49
C GLY A 174 -15.68 -13.90 14.56
N ALA A 175 -15.89 -13.37 15.76
CA ALA A 175 -16.49 -14.10 16.87
C ALA A 175 -17.83 -13.48 17.27
N ILE A 176 -18.74 -14.32 17.74
CA ILE A 176 -20.01 -13.87 18.33
C ILE A 176 -19.71 -13.13 19.62
N SER A 177 -20.20 -11.90 19.73
CA SER A 177 -20.05 -11.07 20.93
C SER A 177 -21.21 -11.30 21.89
N GLN A 178 -22.44 -11.41 21.37
CA GLN A 178 -23.64 -11.49 22.19
C GLN A 178 -24.80 -12.15 21.43
N VAL A 179 -25.71 -12.79 22.17
CA VAL A 179 -27.03 -13.21 21.68
C VAL A 179 -28.08 -12.57 22.57
N THR A 180 -29.09 -11.92 21.98
CA THR A 180 -30.10 -11.14 22.72
C THR A 180 -31.39 -11.00 21.93
N THR A 181 -32.39 -10.33 22.50
CA THR A 181 -33.65 -9.98 21.84
C THR A 181 -33.72 -8.48 21.61
N LEU A 182 -33.99 -8.06 20.38
CA LEU A 182 -34.07 -6.65 19.99
C LEU A 182 -35.35 -6.00 20.54
N ARG A 183 -35.24 -5.16 21.58
CA ARG A 183 -36.42 -4.50 22.16
C ARG A 183 -37.01 -3.39 21.27
N LYS A 184 -36.16 -2.68 20.53
CA LYS A 184 -36.55 -1.50 19.73
C LYS A 184 -36.47 -1.73 18.21
N GLY A 185 -36.18 -2.97 17.78
CA GLY A 185 -35.92 -3.26 16.37
C GLY A 185 -34.77 -2.43 15.78
N TYR A 186 -34.73 -2.35 14.46
CA TYR A 186 -33.79 -1.51 13.71
C TYR A 186 -34.45 -0.81 12.53
N PHE A 187 -33.85 0.29 12.04
CA PHE A 187 -34.44 1.09 10.98
C PHE A 187 -33.82 0.80 9.61
N SER A 188 -34.66 0.55 8.61
CA SER A 188 -34.29 0.44 7.19
C SER A 188 -35.27 1.24 6.34
N ASN A 189 -34.80 2.09 5.43
CA ASN A 189 -35.64 2.85 4.49
C ASN A 189 -36.87 3.52 5.14
N GLY A 190 -36.69 4.10 6.33
CA GLY A 190 -37.75 4.77 7.09
C GLY A 190 -38.75 3.86 7.82
N LYS A 191 -38.53 2.54 7.86
CA LYS A 191 -39.36 1.54 8.55
C LYS A 191 -38.60 0.90 9.73
N GLU A 192 -39.29 0.69 10.85
CA GLU A 192 -38.81 -0.12 12.00
C GLU A 192 -39.01 -1.61 11.67
N LEU A 193 -37.95 -2.41 11.80
CA LEU A 193 -37.87 -3.83 11.46
C LEU A 193 -37.40 -4.64 12.68
N ALA A 194 -37.65 -5.96 12.69
CA ALA A 194 -37.09 -6.92 13.64
C ALA A 194 -37.33 -6.62 15.14
N LYS A 195 -38.43 -5.93 15.48
CA LYS A 195 -38.78 -5.63 16.87
C LYS A 195 -39.24 -6.90 17.58
N GLY A 196 -38.53 -7.28 18.64
CA GLY A 196 -38.78 -8.52 19.39
C GLY A 196 -38.06 -9.75 18.83
N ALA A 197 -37.35 -9.61 17.71
CA ALA A 197 -36.59 -10.71 17.12
C ALA A 197 -35.39 -11.09 17.99
N ARG A 198 -35.09 -12.39 18.06
CA ARG A 198 -33.82 -12.88 18.60
C ARG A 198 -32.71 -12.61 17.59
N ILE A 199 -31.61 -12.05 18.07
CA ILE A 199 -30.45 -11.67 17.27
C ILE A 199 -29.14 -12.17 17.86
N VAL A 200 -28.17 -12.32 16.97
CA VAL A 200 -26.76 -12.57 17.23
C VAL A 200 -26.00 -11.30 16.85
N SER A 201 -25.18 -10.78 17.74
CA SER A 201 -24.18 -9.76 17.44
C SER A 201 -22.82 -10.45 17.30
N ALA A 202 -22.04 -10.07 16.29
CA ALA A 202 -20.71 -10.64 16.06
C ALA A 202 -19.75 -9.59 15.53
N GLN A 203 -18.44 -9.77 15.78
CA GLN A 203 -17.35 -8.95 15.23
C GLN A 203 -17.11 -9.24 13.74
N VAL A 204 -18.18 -9.31 12.97
CA VAL A 204 -18.20 -9.57 11.53
C VAL A 204 -18.71 -8.28 10.88
N PRO A 205 -17.84 -7.49 10.22
CA PRO A 205 -18.27 -6.25 9.58
C PRO A 205 -19.20 -6.56 8.41
N ILE A 206 -20.41 -6.02 8.43
CA ILE A 206 -21.43 -6.16 7.37
C ILE A 206 -21.77 -4.79 6.77
N ASN A 207 -22.29 -4.74 5.54
CA ASN A 207 -22.76 -3.52 4.87
C ASN A 207 -23.95 -3.82 3.97
N GLU A 208 -24.63 -2.79 3.47
CA GLU A 208 -25.72 -2.93 2.49
C GLU A 208 -25.29 -3.91 1.39
N GLY A 209 -26.18 -4.84 1.05
CA GLY A 209 -25.87 -5.99 0.17
C GLY A 209 -25.56 -7.29 0.91
N ASP A 210 -24.98 -7.24 2.12
CA ASP A 210 -24.83 -8.45 2.96
C ASP A 210 -26.17 -8.93 3.52
N SER A 211 -27.18 -8.06 3.59
CA SER A 211 -28.51 -8.39 4.13
C SER A 211 -29.09 -9.66 3.51
N GLY A 212 -29.51 -10.60 4.37
CA GLY A 212 -29.95 -11.92 3.95
C GLY A 212 -28.81 -12.90 3.68
N GLY A 213 -27.57 -12.58 4.04
CA GLY A 213 -26.44 -13.51 3.92
C GLY A 213 -26.35 -14.52 5.09
N PRO A 214 -25.89 -15.76 4.86
CA PRO A 214 -25.79 -16.78 5.91
C PRO A 214 -24.55 -16.56 6.80
N LEU A 215 -24.77 -16.37 8.10
CA LEU A 215 -23.71 -16.44 9.11
C LEU A 215 -23.48 -17.91 9.49
N VAL A 216 -22.31 -18.45 9.18
CA VAL A 216 -21.96 -19.87 9.33
C VAL A 216 -20.92 -20.11 10.42
N ASN A 217 -21.05 -21.21 11.15
CA ASN A 217 -20.10 -21.63 12.19
C ASN A 217 -18.94 -22.49 11.63
N GLU A 218 -18.04 -22.96 12.51
CA GLU A 218 -16.87 -23.81 12.14
C GLU A 218 -17.23 -25.18 11.52
N ARG A 219 -18.51 -25.59 11.54
CA ARG A 219 -19.02 -26.81 10.89
C ARG A 219 -19.65 -26.53 9.52
N GLY A 220 -19.73 -25.25 9.11
CA GLY A 220 -20.43 -24.82 7.91
C GLY A 220 -21.95 -24.83 8.05
N GLU A 221 -22.47 -24.72 9.28
CA GLU A 221 -23.90 -24.62 9.55
C GLU A 221 -24.30 -23.16 9.77
N VAL A 222 -25.46 -22.76 9.26
CA VAL A 222 -26.02 -21.42 9.43
C VAL A 222 -26.50 -21.25 10.87
N VAL A 223 -25.96 -20.24 11.56
CA VAL A 223 -26.32 -19.85 12.93
C VAL A 223 -27.05 -18.50 12.99
N GLY A 224 -27.06 -17.75 11.90
CA GLY A 224 -27.82 -16.51 11.78
C GLY A 224 -27.86 -15.95 10.36
N VAL A 225 -28.55 -14.82 10.19
CA VAL A 225 -28.82 -14.17 8.91
C VAL A 225 -28.43 -12.71 9.00
N ALA A 226 -27.55 -12.23 8.13
CA ALA A 226 -27.07 -10.84 8.18
C ALA A 226 -28.22 -9.84 8.00
N ALA A 227 -28.30 -8.87 8.91
CA ALA A 227 -29.23 -7.75 8.87
C ALA A 227 -28.44 -6.45 8.70
N ALA A 228 -27.97 -6.22 7.47
CA ALA A 228 -27.04 -5.14 7.15
C ALA A 228 -27.75 -3.82 6.82
N VAL A 229 -28.58 -3.38 7.76
CA VAL A 229 -29.13 -2.02 7.79
C VAL A 229 -28.01 -1.04 8.13
N ALA A 230 -27.98 0.13 7.48
CA ALA A 230 -26.95 1.14 7.69
C ALA A 230 -26.92 1.60 9.16
N TRP A 231 -25.90 1.16 9.90
CA TRP A 231 -25.60 1.63 11.25
C TRP A 231 -24.36 2.51 11.21
N GLU A 232 -24.42 3.65 11.89
CA GLU A 232 -23.23 4.45 12.16
C GLU A 232 -22.22 3.62 12.97
N GLU A 233 -21.09 3.31 12.34
CA GLU A 233 -19.76 3.08 12.92
C GLU A 233 -19.58 2.14 14.12
N HIS A 234 -19.93 0.85 14.01
CA HIS A 234 -19.45 -0.13 15.00
C HIS A 234 -18.94 -1.38 14.28
N GLY A 235 -17.72 -1.83 14.58
CA GLY A 235 -17.09 -3.04 14.01
C GLY A 235 -17.77 -4.38 14.37
N ALA A 236 -19.08 -4.36 14.62
CA ALA A 236 -19.91 -5.49 14.94
C ALA A 236 -21.15 -5.50 14.02
N GLY A 237 -21.44 -6.66 13.42
CA GLY A 237 -22.65 -6.91 12.64
C GLY A 237 -23.78 -7.45 13.50
N LEU A 238 -25.01 -7.19 13.06
CA LEU A 238 -26.23 -7.76 13.63
C LEU A 238 -26.79 -8.83 12.68
N PHE A 239 -27.22 -9.94 13.27
CA PHE A 239 -27.70 -11.11 12.56
C PHE A 239 -28.98 -11.60 13.21
N ILE A 240 -30.00 -11.94 12.42
CA ILE A 240 -31.22 -12.60 12.90
C ILE A 240 -30.84 -14.04 13.29
N ASP A 241 -31.23 -14.48 14.48
CA ASP A 241 -30.85 -15.81 15.00
C ASP A 241 -31.49 -16.94 14.17
N VAL A 242 -30.78 -18.05 14.00
CA VAL A 242 -31.27 -19.23 13.26
C VAL A 242 -32.61 -19.77 13.79
N ALA A 243 -32.94 -19.53 15.07
CA ALA A 243 -34.26 -19.87 15.62
C ALA A 243 -35.41 -19.20 14.85
N GLU A 244 -35.25 -17.94 14.43
CA GLU A 244 -36.29 -17.21 13.68
C GLU A 244 -36.46 -17.77 12.26
N VAL A 245 -35.37 -18.24 11.66
CA VAL A 245 -35.41 -18.94 10.36
C VAL A 245 -36.21 -20.24 10.46
N ARG A 246 -36.05 -20.99 11.55
CA ARG A 246 -36.84 -22.21 11.80
C ARG A 246 -38.33 -21.91 11.95
N VAL A 247 -38.68 -20.83 12.64
CA VAL A 247 -40.07 -20.37 12.77
C VAL A 247 -40.65 -19.98 11.41
N LEU A 248 -39.88 -19.29 10.56
CA LEU A 248 -40.29 -18.96 9.20
C LEU A 248 -40.61 -20.23 8.38
N MET A 249 -39.77 -21.25 8.48
CA MET A 249 -39.90 -22.53 7.76
C MET A 249 -41.10 -23.37 8.24
N GLY A 250 -41.47 -23.29 9.52
CA GLY A 250 -42.57 -24.11 10.07
C GLY A 250 -42.31 -25.63 9.95
N PRO A 251 -43.35 -26.49 9.88
CA PRO A 251 -43.20 -27.96 9.80
C PRO A 251 -42.61 -28.49 8.49
N ILE A 252 -42.15 -27.61 7.60
CA ILE A 252 -41.61 -27.94 6.28
C ILE A 252 -40.18 -28.53 6.41
N GLY A 253 -39.41 -28.24 7.47
CA GLY A 253 -37.99 -28.60 7.57
C GLY A 253 -37.67 -29.84 8.40
N SER A 254 -37.38 -30.98 7.76
CA SER A 254 -36.56 -32.03 8.40
C SER A 254 -35.09 -31.67 8.24
N ILE A 255 -34.39 -31.39 9.34
CA ILE A 255 -32.95 -31.11 9.34
C ILE A 255 -32.21 -32.40 8.97
N ARG A 256 -31.49 -32.43 7.85
CA ARG A 256 -30.59 -33.54 7.52
C ARG A 256 -29.25 -33.32 8.22
N PRO A 257 -28.72 -34.32 8.97
CA PRO A 257 -27.40 -34.24 9.55
C PRO A 257 -26.31 -34.25 8.47
N ILE A 258 -25.19 -33.59 8.76
CA ILE A 258 -24.02 -33.49 7.88
C ILE A 258 -23.34 -34.86 7.75
N GLU A 259 -23.01 -35.27 6.53
CA GLU A 259 -22.07 -36.38 6.32
C GLU A 259 -20.64 -35.94 6.72
N PRO A 260 -19.94 -36.71 7.59
CA PRO A 260 -18.61 -36.34 8.05
C PRO A 260 -17.62 -36.36 6.88
N ILE A 261 -16.96 -35.22 6.65
CA ILE A 261 -15.86 -35.12 5.69
C ILE A 261 -14.59 -35.68 6.32
N THR A 262 -13.94 -36.59 5.63
CA THR A 262 -12.58 -37.03 5.95
C THR A 262 -11.59 -36.05 5.32
N THR A 263 -11.17 -35.04 6.08
CA THR A 263 -10.14 -34.10 5.64
C THR A 263 -8.75 -34.70 5.90
N ARG A 264 -7.87 -34.66 4.88
CA ARG A 264 -6.46 -35.04 5.00
C ARG A 264 -5.70 -34.00 5.82
N PHE A 265 -4.80 -34.50 6.66
CA PHE A 265 -3.97 -33.75 7.62
C PHE A 265 -3.24 -32.54 7.02
N ILE A 266 -3.32 -31.43 7.76
CA ILE A 266 -2.64 -30.16 7.53
C ILE A 266 -1.14 -30.31 7.83
N THR A 267 -0.29 -29.77 6.95
CA THR A 267 1.14 -29.51 7.20
C THR A 267 1.32 -28.61 8.42
N LYS A 268 2.28 -28.91 9.29
CA LYS A 268 2.53 -28.18 10.55
C LYS A 268 2.73 -26.67 10.29
N SER A 269 1.73 -25.84 10.57
CA SER A 269 1.81 -24.39 10.42
C SER A 269 2.51 -23.72 11.61
N PHE A 270 3.04 -22.50 11.40
CA PHE A 270 3.66 -21.76 12.50
C PHE A 270 2.62 -21.12 13.40
N ALA A 271 2.91 -21.09 14.71
CA ALA A 271 2.16 -20.24 15.62
C ALA A 271 2.38 -18.75 15.26
N PRO A 272 1.39 -17.86 15.46
CA PRO A 272 1.52 -16.43 15.16
C PRO A 272 2.80 -15.75 15.66
N ARG A 273 3.25 -16.11 16.87
CA ARG A 273 4.50 -15.61 17.46
C ARG A 273 5.75 -15.93 16.63
N GLU A 274 5.76 -17.07 15.95
CA GLU A 274 6.88 -17.51 15.14
C GLU A 274 6.86 -16.83 13.77
N VAL A 275 5.67 -16.61 13.20
CA VAL A 275 5.50 -15.77 12.00
C VAL A 275 6.00 -14.36 12.27
N TYR A 276 5.63 -13.75 13.41
CA TYR A 276 6.14 -12.45 13.84
C TYR A 276 7.67 -12.45 13.94
N ARG A 277 8.24 -13.42 14.66
CA ARG A 277 9.70 -13.49 14.90
C ARG A 277 10.49 -13.64 13.59
N GLN A 278 10.00 -14.43 12.65
CA GLN A 278 10.65 -14.62 11.35
C GLN A 278 10.49 -13.38 10.46
N GLY A 279 9.26 -12.88 10.32
CA GLY A 279 8.96 -11.73 9.48
C GLY A 279 9.69 -10.46 9.93
N LEU A 280 9.79 -10.23 11.26
CA LEU A 280 10.45 -9.05 11.81
C LEU A 280 11.93 -8.95 11.42
N ARG A 281 12.61 -10.07 11.18
CA ARG A 281 14.01 -10.08 10.77
C ARG A 281 14.21 -9.62 9.32
N SER A 282 13.19 -9.64 8.49
CA SER A 282 13.23 -9.06 7.15
C SER A 282 12.69 -7.64 7.10
N PHE A 283 12.11 -7.16 8.21
CA PHE A 283 11.33 -5.94 8.26
C PHE A 283 12.18 -4.72 8.63
N ALA A 284 11.81 -3.56 8.10
CA ALA A 284 12.44 -2.28 8.37
C ALA A 284 11.42 -1.14 8.38
N LEU A 285 11.78 -0.07 9.08
CA LEU A 285 11.13 1.23 9.01
C LEU A 285 11.78 2.04 7.88
N VAL A 286 10.96 2.60 6.99
CA VAL A 286 11.39 3.51 5.93
C VAL A 286 10.87 4.90 6.25
N ARG A 287 11.72 5.92 6.12
CA ARG A 287 11.33 7.32 6.36
C ARG A 287 12.11 8.30 5.47
N THR A 288 11.40 9.31 5.00
CA THR A 288 11.96 10.47 4.29
C THR A 288 12.19 11.66 5.21
N ASP A 289 11.40 11.75 6.28
CA ASP A 289 11.51 12.75 7.34
C ASP A 289 11.32 12.10 8.72
N ARG A 290 11.26 12.90 9.79
CA ARG A 290 11.14 12.38 11.17
C ARG A 290 9.71 12.03 11.58
N GLU A 291 8.72 12.48 10.83
CA GLU A 291 7.30 12.40 11.21
C GLU A 291 6.59 11.24 10.52
N ARG A 292 6.86 11.03 9.24
CA ARG A 292 6.23 9.99 8.43
C ARG A 292 6.98 8.67 8.52
N ARG A 293 6.25 7.61 8.83
CA ARG A 293 6.75 6.25 8.97
C ARG A 293 6.06 5.37 7.96
N PHE A 294 6.87 4.60 7.28
CA PHE A 294 6.41 3.56 6.38
C PHE A 294 7.16 2.27 6.66
N SER A 295 6.64 1.21 6.06
CA SER A 295 7.14 -0.13 6.26
C SER A 295 7.94 -0.56 5.03
N GLY A 296 8.97 -1.35 5.27
CA GLY A 296 9.82 -1.88 4.22
C GLY A 296 10.29 -3.28 4.56
N TRP A 297 10.67 -4.06 3.56
CA TRP A 297 11.08 -5.43 3.79
C TRP A 297 12.14 -5.91 2.79
N LEU A 298 13.18 -6.54 3.34
CA LEU A 298 14.34 -7.04 2.62
C LEU A 298 13.96 -8.30 1.85
N PHE A 299 14.01 -8.23 0.52
CA PHE A 299 13.65 -9.36 -0.36
C PHE A 299 14.83 -9.97 -1.11
N ASP A 300 15.98 -9.29 -1.15
CA ASP A 300 17.24 -9.86 -1.64
C ASP A 300 18.39 -9.37 -0.76
N ARG A 301 18.88 -10.25 0.11
CA ARG A 301 19.97 -9.88 1.04
C ARG A 301 21.29 -9.71 0.30
N SER A 302 21.54 -10.52 -0.72
CA SER A 302 22.81 -10.53 -1.45
C SER A 302 23.05 -9.22 -2.22
N ARG A 303 21.98 -8.68 -2.80
CA ARG A 303 21.98 -7.40 -3.53
C ARG A 303 21.61 -6.22 -2.65
N ARG A 304 21.19 -6.47 -1.40
CA ARG A 304 20.74 -5.46 -0.43
C ARG A 304 19.50 -4.72 -0.90
N LEU A 305 18.53 -5.45 -1.47
CA LEU A 305 17.32 -4.87 -2.02
C LEU A 305 16.15 -4.95 -1.04
N LEU A 306 15.49 -3.82 -0.87
CA LEU A 306 14.34 -3.66 0.01
C LEU A 306 13.14 -3.14 -0.79
N LEU A 307 11.96 -3.73 -0.55
CA LEU A 307 10.71 -3.28 -1.12
C LEU A 307 9.96 -2.42 -0.12
N THR A 308 9.36 -1.34 -0.59
CA THR A 308 8.48 -0.43 0.17
C THR A 308 7.45 0.19 -0.78
N THR A 309 6.81 1.29 -0.39
CA THR A 309 5.83 2.01 -1.23
C THR A 309 6.44 3.20 -1.96
N ALA A 310 5.83 3.58 -3.10
CA ALA A 310 6.20 4.81 -3.80
C ALA A 310 5.92 6.05 -2.93
N GLU A 311 4.86 5.99 -2.13
CA GLU A 311 4.53 7.00 -1.14
C GLU A 311 5.62 7.16 -0.06
N ALA A 312 6.21 6.04 0.40
CA ALA A 312 7.25 6.04 1.42
C ALA A 312 8.53 6.75 0.97
N VAL A 313 8.81 6.75 -0.33
CA VAL A 313 9.98 7.41 -0.91
C VAL A 313 9.67 8.81 -1.44
N GLY A 314 8.41 9.07 -1.80
CA GLY A 314 7.97 10.34 -2.34
C GLY A 314 8.81 10.77 -3.56
N LYS A 315 9.36 11.98 -3.51
CA LYS A 315 10.25 12.52 -4.55
C LYS A 315 11.74 12.35 -4.25
N HIS A 316 12.08 11.70 -3.13
CA HIS A 316 13.47 11.61 -2.68
C HIS A 316 14.21 10.51 -3.42
N GLU A 317 15.46 10.78 -3.81
CA GLU A 317 16.34 9.79 -4.44
C GLU A 317 16.98 8.84 -3.42
N THR A 318 17.04 9.27 -2.16
CA THR A 318 17.56 8.49 -1.04
C THR A 318 16.67 8.63 0.18
N VAL A 319 16.54 7.56 0.96
CA VAL A 319 15.74 7.52 2.19
C VAL A 319 16.48 6.85 3.33
N ASP A 320 16.08 7.16 4.56
CA ASP A 320 16.56 6.47 5.75
C ASP A 320 15.83 5.13 5.90
N VAL A 321 16.59 4.06 6.12
CA VAL A 321 16.07 2.71 6.39
C VAL A 321 16.60 2.24 7.74
N VAL A 322 15.68 1.90 8.64
CA VAL A 322 15.98 1.57 10.03
C VAL A 322 15.51 0.15 10.35
N PHE A 323 16.44 -0.73 10.71
CA PHE A 323 16.16 -2.09 11.15
C PHE A 323 15.88 -2.17 12.67
N PRO A 324 15.15 -3.19 13.14
CA PRO A 324 14.85 -3.37 14.54
C PRO A 324 16.11 -3.52 15.42
N ILE A 325 16.13 -2.83 16.55
CA ILE A 325 17.15 -2.99 17.59
C ILE A 325 16.68 -4.05 18.59
N TYR A 326 17.59 -4.93 18.99
CA TYR A 326 17.30 -6.00 19.96
C TYR A 326 18.04 -5.77 21.28
N GLN A 327 17.36 -6.06 22.39
CA GLN A 327 17.93 -6.20 23.72
C GLN A 327 17.73 -7.66 24.16
N GLY A 328 18.77 -8.48 24.02
CA GLY A 328 18.64 -9.93 24.15
C GLY A 328 17.74 -10.49 23.04
N SER A 329 16.68 -11.21 23.41
CA SER A 329 15.69 -11.76 22.49
C SER A 329 14.50 -10.84 22.20
N THR A 330 14.48 -9.65 22.80
CA THR A 330 13.32 -8.74 22.75
C THR A 330 13.63 -7.55 21.83
N VAL A 331 12.67 -7.19 20.98
CA VAL A 331 12.77 -5.99 20.14
C VAL A 331 12.48 -4.73 20.95
N VAL A 332 13.26 -3.67 20.72
CA VAL A 332 12.96 -2.34 21.26
C VAL A 332 11.84 -1.73 20.40
N SER A 333 10.64 -1.60 20.94
CA SER A 333 9.46 -1.12 20.21
C SER A 333 9.14 0.35 20.41
N ASP A 334 9.69 1.02 21.42
CA ASP A 334 9.45 2.45 21.66
C ASP A 334 9.96 3.28 20.47
N ALA A 335 9.07 4.06 19.84
CA ALA A 335 9.41 4.88 18.69
C ALA A 335 10.43 5.99 19.02
N ALA A 336 10.47 6.48 20.27
CA ALA A 336 11.41 7.50 20.71
C ALA A 336 12.87 7.01 20.62
N ALA A 337 13.10 5.70 20.83
CA ALA A 337 14.43 5.10 20.71
C ALA A 337 15.03 5.20 19.29
N TYR A 338 14.22 5.54 18.29
CA TYR A 338 14.61 5.64 16.88
C TYR A 338 14.55 7.07 16.32
N ARG A 339 14.10 8.06 17.12
CA ARG A 339 13.79 9.42 16.63
C ARG A 339 15.00 10.36 16.58
N ASP A 340 15.88 10.35 17.59
CA ASP A 340 16.72 11.53 17.87
C ASP A 340 18.25 11.36 17.81
N GLU A 341 18.79 10.18 17.47
CA GLU A 341 20.25 10.00 17.37
C GLU A 341 20.69 9.15 16.15
N PRO A 342 20.70 9.72 14.91
CA PRO A 342 21.16 9.00 13.72
C PRO A 342 22.56 8.38 13.87
N ARG A 343 23.46 9.07 14.58
CA ARG A 343 24.81 8.55 14.89
C ARG A 343 24.74 7.26 15.70
N ARG A 344 23.95 7.23 16.79
CA ARG A 344 23.80 6.05 17.64
C ARG A 344 23.09 4.91 16.92
N LEU A 345 22.13 5.21 16.05
CA LEU A 345 21.49 4.20 15.22
C LEU A 345 22.49 3.59 14.22
N LYS A 346 23.37 4.41 13.62
CA LYS A 346 24.46 3.92 12.76
C LYS A 346 25.48 3.09 13.55
N GLU A 347 25.87 3.51 14.75
CA GLU A 347 26.77 2.75 15.64
C GLU A 347 26.20 1.38 16.03
N LYS A 348 24.87 1.30 16.22
CA LYS A 348 24.16 0.04 16.44
C LYS A 348 23.95 -0.78 15.16
N GLY A 349 24.39 -0.29 14.01
CA GLY A 349 24.15 -0.90 12.70
C GLY A 349 22.67 -0.93 12.28
N ALA A 350 21.80 -0.17 12.95
CA ALA A 350 20.36 -0.19 12.73
C ALA A 350 19.92 0.76 11.60
N LEU A 351 20.63 1.87 11.39
CA LEU A 351 20.32 2.85 10.34
C LEU A 351 21.26 2.68 9.13
N THR A 352 20.66 2.56 7.95
CA THR A 352 21.33 2.57 6.65
C THR A 352 20.62 3.52 5.69
N THR A 353 21.28 3.90 4.60
CA THR A 353 20.66 4.72 3.55
C THR A 353 20.22 3.81 2.40
N GLY A 354 18.99 3.99 1.95
CA GLY A 354 18.42 3.32 0.77
C GLY A 354 18.40 4.26 -0.43
N THR A 355 18.96 3.82 -1.56
CA THR A 355 18.88 4.53 -2.84
C THR A 355 17.66 4.05 -3.60
N VAL A 356 16.78 4.94 -4.04
CA VAL A 356 15.56 4.57 -4.78
C VAL A 356 15.94 4.15 -6.19
N LEU A 357 15.84 2.85 -6.48
CA LEU A 357 16.15 2.29 -7.80
C LEU A 357 14.97 2.41 -8.77
N ALA A 358 13.75 2.26 -8.25
CA ALA A 358 12.50 2.35 -8.99
C ALA A 358 11.35 2.69 -8.05
N ALA A 359 10.38 3.45 -8.55
CA ALA A 359 9.11 3.72 -7.88
C ALA A 359 7.98 3.74 -8.92
N ASP A 360 6.85 3.11 -8.58
CA ASP A 360 5.63 3.09 -9.38
C ASP A 360 4.45 3.54 -8.52
N ALA A 361 3.99 4.76 -8.78
CA ALA A 361 2.85 5.35 -8.08
C ALA A 361 1.56 4.56 -8.32
N ARG A 362 1.36 3.95 -9.50
CA ARG A 362 0.12 3.23 -9.84
C ARG A 362 -0.08 2.00 -8.95
N ARG A 363 1.01 1.25 -8.71
CA ARG A 363 1.04 0.08 -7.82
C ARG A 363 1.39 0.41 -6.37
N ASN A 364 1.72 1.67 -6.09
CA ASN A 364 2.30 2.16 -4.83
C ASN A 364 3.50 1.30 -4.36
N LEU A 365 4.45 0.99 -5.25
CA LEU A 365 5.64 0.19 -4.93
C LEU A 365 6.93 0.95 -5.21
N ALA A 366 7.96 0.69 -4.42
CA ALA A 366 9.32 1.16 -4.67
C ALA A 366 10.37 0.12 -4.25
N VAL A 367 11.46 0.05 -5.01
CA VAL A 367 12.66 -0.74 -4.66
C VAL A 367 13.79 0.19 -4.26
N LEU A 368 14.41 -0.14 -3.14
CA LEU A 368 15.61 0.50 -2.63
C LEU A 368 16.81 -0.45 -2.74
N GLU A 369 17.98 0.10 -3.06
CA GLU A 369 19.26 -0.54 -2.77
C GLU A 369 19.86 0.07 -1.51
N LEU A 370 20.12 -0.77 -0.51
CA LEU A 370 20.68 -0.35 0.77
C LEU A 370 22.21 -0.31 0.71
N GLU A 371 22.81 0.69 1.35
CA GLU A 371 24.27 0.76 1.51
C GLU A 371 24.81 -0.43 2.30
N SER A 372 24.06 -0.87 3.30
CA SER A 372 24.41 -1.99 4.17
C SER A 372 23.17 -2.69 4.70
N VAL A 373 23.31 -3.96 5.05
CA VAL A 373 22.26 -4.77 5.67
C VAL A 373 22.81 -5.39 6.95
N PRO A 374 22.13 -5.25 8.10
CA PRO A 374 22.59 -5.84 9.36
C PRO A 374 22.73 -7.36 9.26
N GLU A 375 23.67 -7.97 9.97
CA GLU A 375 23.83 -9.44 10.01
C GLU A 375 22.58 -10.17 10.51
N SER A 376 21.84 -9.56 11.45
CA SER A 376 20.62 -10.12 12.03
C SER A 376 19.47 -10.22 11.03
N ALA A 377 19.48 -9.38 9.99
CA ALA A 377 18.41 -9.29 9.01
C ALA A 377 18.40 -10.51 8.09
N VAL A 378 17.22 -10.99 7.70
CA VAL A 378 17.08 -12.15 6.81
C VAL A 378 16.29 -11.79 5.58
N GLU A 379 16.54 -12.50 4.49
CA GLU A 379 15.76 -12.37 3.27
C GLU A 379 14.35 -12.93 3.47
N ALA A 380 13.35 -12.18 3.02
CA ALA A 380 11.98 -12.65 3.02
C ALA A 380 11.75 -13.72 1.95
N ARG A 381 10.92 -14.71 2.28
CA ARG A 381 10.54 -15.77 1.33
C ARG A 381 9.23 -15.42 0.68
N PHE A 382 9.12 -15.59 -0.64
CA PHE A 382 7.87 -15.37 -1.35
C PHE A 382 7.07 -16.67 -1.39
N ALA A 383 5.77 -16.58 -1.13
CA ALA A 383 4.88 -17.72 -1.29
C ALA A 383 4.80 -18.15 -2.76
N MET A 384 4.54 -19.44 -2.98
CA MET A 384 4.29 -19.99 -4.31
C MET A 384 2.82 -19.83 -4.72
N ASP A 385 1.92 -19.92 -3.76
CA ASP A 385 0.48 -19.89 -3.98
C ASP A 385 -0.12 -18.54 -3.58
N SER A 386 -1.09 -18.08 -4.36
CA SER A 386 -1.89 -16.90 -4.04
C SER A 386 -2.92 -17.25 -2.97
N PRO A 387 -3.11 -16.38 -1.96
CA PRO A 387 -4.06 -16.64 -0.90
C PRO A 387 -5.49 -16.54 -1.45
N VAL A 388 -6.43 -17.23 -0.81
CA VAL A 388 -7.85 -17.25 -1.18
C VAL A 388 -8.71 -16.67 -0.07
N PRO A 389 -9.96 -16.24 -0.35
CA PRO A 389 -10.86 -15.75 0.69
C PRO A 389 -11.02 -16.77 1.83
N GLY A 390 -10.94 -16.28 3.07
CA GLY A 390 -10.89 -17.07 4.29
C GLY A 390 -9.48 -17.39 4.80
N ASP A 391 -8.43 -17.27 3.99
CA ASP A 391 -7.06 -17.51 4.47
C ASP A 391 -6.68 -16.54 5.59
N SER A 392 -6.01 -17.06 6.62
CA SER A 392 -5.46 -16.27 7.71
C SER A 392 -4.10 -15.71 7.31
N LEU A 393 -3.96 -14.40 7.41
CA LEU A 393 -2.71 -13.68 7.10
C LEU A 393 -2.18 -12.97 8.35
N HIS A 394 -0.93 -12.54 8.25
CA HIS A 394 -0.22 -11.80 9.29
C HIS A 394 0.43 -10.57 8.69
N ALA A 395 0.16 -9.39 9.26
CA ALA A 395 0.78 -8.14 8.85
C ALA A 395 1.80 -7.69 9.89
N LEU A 396 2.90 -7.09 9.40
CA LEU A 396 3.85 -6.33 10.20
C LEU A 396 3.85 -4.88 9.72
N SER A 397 3.78 -3.92 10.63
CA SER A 397 3.65 -2.51 10.25
C SER A 397 4.22 -1.52 11.26
N ASN A 398 4.35 -0.27 10.82
CA ASN A 398 4.85 0.86 11.62
C ASN A 398 3.84 2.03 11.60
N PRO A 399 2.72 1.91 12.33
CA PRO A 399 1.64 2.89 12.28
C PRO A 399 2.09 4.29 12.74
N ASN A 400 1.68 5.31 12.01
CA ASN A 400 2.04 6.71 12.28
C ASN A 400 1.45 7.25 13.60
N ARG A 401 0.31 6.73 14.03
CA ARG A 401 -0.46 7.27 15.17
C ARG A 401 -0.14 6.61 16.52
N LEU A 402 0.86 5.73 16.57
CA LEU A 402 1.28 5.07 17.80
C LEU A 402 2.72 5.45 18.16
N ASP A 403 3.01 5.51 19.46
CA ASP A 403 4.37 5.68 19.98
C ASP A 403 5.16 4.35 20.04
N VAL A 404 4.70 3.34 19.28
CA VAL A 404 5.35 2.03 19.14
C VAL A 404 5.57 1.67 17.68
N LEU A 405 6.63 0.91 17.43
CA LEU A 405 7.02 0.34 16.13
C LEU A 405 6.90 -1.19 16.14
N TRP A 406 7.06 -1.81 14.97
CA TRP A 406 7.12 -3.27 14.81
C TRP A 406 5.82 -3.99 15.22
N VAL A 407 4.69 -3.42 14.82
CA VAL A 407 3.36 -3.86 15.25
C VAL A 407 2.94 -5.09 14.45
N TYR A 408 2.45 -6.09 15.18
CA TYR A 408 1.87 -7.31 14.61
C TYR A 408 0.36 -7.18 14.52
N THR A 409 -0.22 -7.57 13.38
CA THR A 409 -1.68 -7.65 13.21
C THR A 409 -2.07 -8.97 12.55
N ALA A 410 -3.04 -9.67 13.14
CA ALA A 410 -3.67 -10.82 12.49
C ALA A 410 -4.74 -10.33 11.50
N CYS A 411 -4.79 -10.94 10.32
CA CYS A 411 -5.65 -10.53 9.22
C CYS A 411 -6.37 -11.75 8.63
N ALA A 412 -7.45 -11.52 7.90
CA ALA A 412 -8.08 -12.54 7.06
C ALA A 412 -8.33 -12.00 5.66
N VAL A 413 -8.13 -12.83 4.64
CA VAL A 413 -8.46 -12.47 3.26
C VAL A 413 -9.97 -12.44 3.10
N ARG A 414 -10.50 -11.25 2.78
CA ARG A 414 -11.92 -11.08 2.45
C ARG A 414 -12.18 -11.38 0.99
N GLN A 415 -11.31 -10.87 0.12
CA GLN A 415 -11.53 -10.97 -1.31
C GLN A 415 -10.26 -10.72 -2.14
N LEU A 416 -10.23 -11.26 -3.36
CA LEU A 416 -9.32 -10.84 -4.43
C LEU A 416 -10.09 -9.98 -5.44
N ALA A 417 -9.56 -8.80 -5.74
CA ALA A 417 -10.20 -7.81 -6.60
C ALA A 417 -9.17 -7.00 -7.41
N ARG A 418 -9.65 -6.11 -8.29
CA ARG A 418 -8.87 -4.98 -8.79
C ARG A 418 -9.44 -3.71 -8.16
N ALA A 419 -8.57 -2.78 -7.74
CA ALA A 419 -9.02 -1.54 -7.12
C ALA A 419 -8.07 -0.38 -7.40
N ASN A 420 -8.63 0.78 -7.74
CA ASN A 420 -7.87 2.01 -7.81
C ASN A 420 -7.35 2.38 -6.42
N LEU A 421 -6.02 2.46 -6.25
CA LEU A 421 -5.41 2.75 -4.95
C LEU A 421 -5.44 4.23 -4.55
N GLY A 422 -6.10 5.10 -5.34
CA GLY A 422 -6.18 6.54 -5.12
C GLY A 422 -4.91 7.31 -5.48
N GLN A 423 -3.89 6.60 -6.00
CA GLN A 423 -2.57 7.17 -6.30
C GLN A 423 -2.53 7.83 -7.69
N THR A 424 -3.33 7.33 -8.64
CA THR A 424 -3.37 7.82 -10.02
C THR A 424 -4.78 7.73 -10.60
N THR A 425 -5.10 8.60 -11.57
CA THR A 425 -6.33 8.52 -12.38
C THR A 425 -6.21 7.54 -13.55
N GLU A 426 -5.05 6.88 -13.72
CA GLU A 426 -4.75 5.99 -14.84
C GLU A 426 -5.21 4.55 -14.57
N SER A 427 -5.66 3.86 -15.63
CA SER A 427 -6.15 2.48 -15.67
C SER A 427 -5.16 1.60 -16.47
N PRO A 428 -4.99 0.29 -16.20
CA PRO A 428 -5.82 -0.59 -15.35
C PRO A 428 -5.46 -0.58 -13.86
N ASP A 429 -6.49 -0.75 -13.03
CA ASP A 429 -6.36 -0.92 -11.58
C ASP A 429 -5.58 -2.20 -11.24
N PRO A 430 -4.63 -2.14 -10.29
CA PRO A 430 -3.84 -3.30 -9.91
C PRO A 430 -4.67 -4.36 -9.17
N ALA A 431 -4.23 -5.61 -9.22
CA ALA A 431 -4.82 -6.70 -8.44
C ALA A 431 -4.47 -6.58 -6.94
N VAL A 432 -5.50 -6.62 -6.09
CA VAL A 432 -5.42 -6.40 -4.64
C VAL A 432 -6.08 -7.53 -3.85
N LEU A 433 -5.53 -7.78 -2.68
CA LEU A 433 -6.12 -8.47 -1.56
C LEU A 433 -6.91 -7.46 -0.72
N ILE A 434 -8.21 -7.66 -0.59
CA ILE A 434 -9.01 -6.99 0.43
C ILE A 434 -8.88 -7.80 1.71
N VAL A 435 -8.32 -7.20 2.76
CA VAL A 435 -8.05 -7.88 4.04
C VAL A 435 -8.87 -7.25 5.16
N GLN A 436 -9.35 -8.10 6.07
CA GLN A 436 -9.97 -7.65 7.30
C GLN A 436 -8.89 -7.41 8.35
N ALA A 437 -8.50 -6.15 8.54
CA ALA A 437 -7.49 -5.72 9.50
C ALA A 437 -7.61 -4.22 9.79
N PRO A 438 -7.31 -3.75 11.01
CA PRO A 438 -7.27 -2.33 11.36
C PRO A 438 -5.95 -1.67 10.91
N LEU A 439 -5.57 -1.86 9.65
CA LEU A 439 -4.38 -1.23 9.05
C LEU A 439 -4.76 0.17 8.56
N THR A 440 -3.77 1.06 8.50
CA THR A 440 -3.87 2.51 8.26
C THR A 440 -2.77 2.98 7.30
N GLU A 441 -2.76 4.26 6.94
CA GLU A 441 -1.81 4.87 5.99
C GLU A 441 -0.33 4.61 6.34
N GLY A 442 0.05 4.69 7.61
CA GLY A 442 1.43 4.42 8.06
C GLY A 442 1.85 2.94 8.00
N ASP A 443 0.90 2.04 7.75
CA ASP A 443 1.18 0.61 7.60
C ASP A 443 1.59 0.26 6.15
N GLY A 444 1.56 1.23 5.22
CA GLY A 444 1.98 1.07 3.83
C GLY A 444 3.40 0.51 3.70
N GLY A 445 3.55 -0.48 2.82
CA GLY A 445 4.79 -1.21 2.55
C GLY A 445 5.02 -2.41 3.47
N GLY A 446 4.11 -2.65 4.42
CA GLY A 446 4.17 -3.78 5.33
C GLY A 446 3.92 -5.12 4.62
N PRO A 447 4.59 -6.21 5.00
CA PRO A 447 4.34 -7.52 4.41
C PRO A 447 3.00 -8.07 4.88
N LEU A 448 2.27 -8.72 3.97
CA LEU A 448 1.23 -9.70 4.30
C LEU A 448 1.85 -11.10 4.18
N LEU A 449 1.86 -11.84 5.29
CA LEU A 449 2.49 -13.14 5.41
C LEU A 449 1.46 -14.26 5.60
N ASN A 450 1.71 -15.43 5.02
CA ASN A 450 0.98 -16.66 5.32
C ASN A 450 1.43 -17.28 6.66
N GLU A 451 0.83 -18.41 7.03
CA GLU A 451 1.14 -19.18 8.24
C GLU A 451 2.53 -19.85 8.24
N HIS A 452 3.30 -19.70 7.17
CA HIS A 452 4.68 -20.15 7.02
C HIS A 452 5.69 -18.99 7.01
N ALA A 453 5.24 -17.76 7.32
CA ALA A 453 6.05 -16.54 7.27
C ALA A 453 6.58 -16.22 5.86
N GLU A 454 5.81 -16.55 4.83
CA GLU A 454 6.11 -16.25 3.43
C GLU A 454 5.21 -15.11 2.94
N LEU A 455 5.76 -14.21 2.14
CA LEU A 455 5.04 -13.08 1.60
C LEU A 455 4.00 -13.51 0.57
N VAL A 456 2.77 -13.07 0.77
CA VAL A 456 1.64 -13.23 -0.16
C VAL A 456 1.13 -11.90 -0.72
N GLY A 457 1.58 -10.77 -0.18
CA GLY A 457 1.22 -9.44 -0.63
C GLY A 457 1.86 -8.32 0.19
N VAL A 458 1.59 -7.07 -0.18
CA VAL A 458 2.18 -5.89 0.47
C VAL A 458 1.08 -4.89 0.78
N VAL A 459 0.98 -4.43 2.03
CA VAL A 459 0.01 -3.43 2.47
C VAL A 459 0.19 -2.13 1.69
N THR A 460 -0.89 -1.59 1.14
CA THR A 460 -0.84 -0.40 0.29
C THR A 460 -0.92 0.91 1.06
N GLY A 461 -1.33 0.87 2.33
CA GLY A 461 -1.66 2.05 3.14
C GLY A 461 -3.10 2.55 2.95
N LYS A 462 -3.79 2.10 1.89
CA LYS A 462 -5.21 2.45 1.67
C LYS A 462 -6.12 1.70 2.64
N THR A 463 -7.05 2.43 3.25
CA THR A 463 -8.10 1.88 4.10
C THR A 463 -9.47 2.07 3.47
N GLY A 464 -10.39 1.15 3.77
CA GLY A 464 -11.81 1.34 3.48
C GLY A 464 -12.45 2.36 4.43
N PRO A 465 -13.67 2.81 4.13
CA PRO A 465 -14.45 3.68 5.03
C PRO A 465 -14.79 3.00 6.37
N GLN A 466 -14.69 1.67 6.45
CA GLN A 466 -14.88 0.90 7.67
C GLN A 466 -13.52 0.63 8.35
N GLN A 467 -13.42 0.85 9.66
CA GLN A 467 -12.18 0.79 10.47
C GLN A 467 -11.44 -0.57 10.52
N GLN A 468 -11.85 -1.57 9.72
CA GLN A 468 -11.25 -2.91 9.67
C GLN A 468 -11.04 -3.46 8.25
N VAL A 469 -11.11 -2.63 7.21
CA VAL A 469 -10.84 -3.05 5.84
C VAL A 469 -9.60 -2.34 5.33
N ALA A 470 -8.63 -3.13 4.89
CA ALA A 470 -7.40 -2.64 4.27
C ALA A 470 -7.12 -3.35 2.96
N PHE A 471 -6.28 -2.72 2.14
CA PHE A 471 -5.90 -3.23 0.82
C PHE A 471 -4.43 -3.60 0.81
N GLY A 472 -4.13 -4.84 0.39
CA GLY A 472 -2.79 -5.30 0.08
C GLY A 472 -2.64 -5.53 -1.41
N LEU A 473 -1.53 -5.13 -2.01
CA LEU A 473 -1.19 -5.51 -3.37
C LEU A 473 -0.86 -7.01 -3.42
N THR A 474 -1.35 -7.71 -4.45
CA THR A 474 -1.07 -9.14 -4.62
C THR A 474 0.41 -9.41 -4.91
N LEU A 475 0.89 -10.62 -4.58
CA LEU A 475 2.26 -11.02 -4.88
C LEU A 475 2.58 -11.02 -6.38
N ASP A 476 1.61 -11.30 -7.25
CA ASP A 476 1.80 -11.28 -8.70
C ASP A 476 2.13 -9.87 -9.21
N GLU A 477 1.44 -8.85 -8.71
CA GLU A 477 1.73 -7.44 -9.03
C GLU A 477 3.12 -7.02 -8.50
N VAL A 478 3.50 -7.51 -7.31
CA VAL A 478 4.86 -7.31 -6.77
C VAL A 478 5.90 -7.96 -7.67
N ARG A 479 5.71 -9.22 -8.07
CA ARG A 479 6.62 -9.95 -8.97
C ARG A 479 6.72 -9.27 -10.33
N ALA A 480 5.61 -8.79 -10.89
CA ALA A 480 5.59 -8.04 -12.14
C ALA A 480 6.43 -6.76 -12.04
N PHE A 481 6.20 -5.94 -11.00
CA PHE A 481 6.97 -4.74 -10.75
C PHE A 481 8.47 -5.01 -10.59
N LEU A 482 8.85 -6.05 -9.84
CA LEU A 482 10.25 -6.45 -9.67
C LEU A 482 10.88 -6.90 -11.00
N ASN A 483 10.15 -7.67 -11.82
CA ASN A 483 10.64 -8.15 -13.10
C ASN A 483 10.84 -7.01 -14.12
N GLU A 484 9.89 -6.07 -14.20
CA GLU A 484 9.97 -4.89 -15.07
C GLU A 484 11.17 -4.00 -14.72
N ASN A 485 11.54 -3.95 -13.44
CA ASN A 485 12.64 -3.13 -12.94
C ASN A 485 13.95 -3.90 -12.72
N ARG A 486 14.00 -5.19 -13.06
CA ARG A 486 15.15 -6.07 -12.77
C ARG A 486 16.49 -5.50 -13.25
N LEU A 487 16.50 -4.85 -14.41
CA LEU A 487 17.70 -4.24 -14.99
C LEU A 487 18.28 -3.08 -14.16
N ARG A 488 17.53 -2.55 -13.18
CA ARG A 488 18.01 -1.53 -12.24
C ARG A 488 19.02 -2.07 -11.23
N TRP A 489 19.07 -3.38 -10.99
CA TRP A 489 20.08 -4.02 -10.11
C TRP A 489 20.82 -5.19 -10.77
N GLU A 490 20.31 -5.70 -11.89
CA GLU A 490 20.99 -6.66 -12.78
C GLU A 490 21.14 -6.08 -14.20
N PRO A 491 21.98 -5.04 -14.38
CA PRO A 491 22.14 -4.44 -15.69
C PRO A 491 22.90 -5.41 -16.61
N ALA A 492 22.29 -5.71 -17.76
CA ALA A 492 22.81 -6.66 -18.75
C ALA A 492 23.24 -5.99 -20.08
N SER A 493 23.19 -4.66 -20.16
CA SER A 493 23.53 -3.90 -21.37
C SER A 493 24.12 -2.53 -21.02
N ALA A 494 24.80 -1.90 -21.98
CA ALA A 494 25.29 -0.53 -21.85
C ALA A 494 24.15 0.45 -21.52
N ALA A 495 22.98 0.28 -22.15
CA ALA A 495 21.79 1.07 -21.86
C ALA A 495 21.31 0.89 -20.41
N ALA A 496 21.24 -0.34 -19.91
CA ALA A 496 20.82 -0.61 -18.53
C ALA A 496 21.80 -0.02 -17.50
N LEU A 497 23.10 -0.13 -17.76
CA LEU A 497 24.14 0.49 -16.93
C LEU A 497 24.02 2.02 -16.91
N VAL A 498 23.83 2.66 -18.06
CA VAL A 498 23.58 4.11 -18.11
C VAL A 498 22.32 4.49 -17.31
N GLN A 499 21.24 3.73 -17.46
CA GLN A 499 19.99 3.98 -16.73
C GLN A 499 20.16 3.86 -15.21
N ARG A 500 20.97 2.92 -14.72
CA ARG A 500 21.30 2.80 -13.29
C ARG A 500 22.29 3.88 -12.84
N GLY A 501 23.29 4.20 -13.65
CA GLY A 501 24.22 5.29 -13.40
C GLY A 501 23.52 6.65 -13.25
N VAL A 502 22.50 6.92 -14.05
CA VAL A 502 21.65 8.12 -13.92
C VAL A 502 20.87 8.14 -12.60
N VAL A 503 20.40 6.99 -12.11
CA VAL A 503 19.78 6.90 -10.78
C VAL A 503 20.79 7.29 -9.69
N PHE A 504 22.00 6.73 -9.73
CA PHE A 504 23.06 7.10 -8.79
C PHE A 504 23.47 8.57 -8.92
N LEU A 505 23.46 9.12 -10.13
CA LEU A 505 23.76 10.52 -10.38
C LEU A 505 22.73 11.45 -9.72
N LYS A 506 21.43 11.14 -9.84
CA LYS A 506 20.35 11.87 -9.17
C LYS A 506 20.48 11.77 -7.65
N ALA A 507 20.84 10.60 -7.14
CA ALA A 507 21.17 10.38 -5.73
C ALA A 507 22.52 11.00 -5.29
N ARG A 508 23.20 11.76 -6.17
CA ARG A 508 24.51 12.40 -5.94
C ARG A 508 25.65 11.42 -5.58
N GLN A 509 25.48 10.15 -5.92
CA GLN A 509 26.46 9.09 -5.74
C GLN A 509 27.40 9.02 -6.95
N TYR A 510 28.15 10.10 -7.19
CA TYR A 510 28.96 10.28 -8.40
C TYR A 510 29.95 9.14 -8.68
N MET A 511 30.57 8.58 -7.64
CA MET A 511 31.50 7.45 -7.78
C MET A 511 30.82 6.21 -8.36
N ARG A 512 29.58 5.93 -7.93
CA ARG A 512 28.80 4.78 -8.41
C ARG A 512 28.27 5.03 -9.82
N ALA A 513 27.84 6.26 -10.11
CA ALA A 513 27.43 6.68 -11.45
C ALA A 513 28.57 6.49 -12.46
N HIS A 514 29.78 6.98 -12.14
CA HIS A 514 30.98 6.78 -12.97
C HIS A 514 31.30 5.31 -13.21
N ALA A 515 31.26 4.47 -12.17
CA ALA A 515 31.53 3.04 -12.32
C ALA A 515 30.57 2.36 -13.32
N ASP A 516 29.29 2.77 -13.32
CA ASP A 516 28.29 2.28 -14.26
C ASP A 516 28.52 2.80 -15.69
N PHE A 517 28.86 4.07 -15.86
CA PHE A 517 29.16 4.63 -17.19
C PHE A 517 30.43 4.02 -17.79
N GLU A 518 31.48 3.82 -16.99
CA GLU A 518 32.67 3.09 -17.45
C GLU A 518 32.36 1.64 -17.80
N ALA A 519 31.52 0.96 -17.01
CA ALA A 519 31.08 -0.38 -17.33
C ALA A 519 30.29 -0.41 -18.65
N ALA A 520 29.44 0.59 -18.89
CA ALA A 520 28.70 0.73 -20.15
C ALA A 520 29.64 0.89 -21.34
N LEU A 521 30.69 1.73 -21.19
CA LEU A 521 31.70 1.96 -22.23
C LEU A 521 32.63 0.77 -22.44
N ARG A 522 32.84 -0.08 -21.42
CA ARG A 522 33.53 -1.38 -21.60
C ARG A 522 32.69 -2.36 -22.41
N LEU A 523 31.36 -2.32 -22.30
CA LEU A 523 30.47 -3.15 -23.11
C LEU A 523 30.33 -2.61 -24.53
N ASP A 524 30.20 -1.28 -24.67
CA ASP A 524 30.11 -0.60 -25.95
C ASP A 524 30.78 0.78 -25.88
N ALA A 525 32.00 0.86 -26.41
CA ALA A 525 32.78 2.09 -26.45
C ALA A 525 32.19 3.18 -27.37
N HIS A 526 31.24 2.82 -28.25
CA HIS A 526 30.56 3.74 -29.16
C HIS A 526 29.18 4.17 -28.65
N TYR A 527 28.79 3.76 -27.43
CA TYR A 527 27.52 4.13 -26.84
C TYR A 527 27.51 5.61 -26.39
N ALA A 528 27.14 6.50 -27.31
CA ALA A 528 27.13 7.95 -27.10
C ALA A 528 26.41 8.41 -25.80
N PRO A 529 25.28 7.82 -25.36
CA PRO A 529 24.64 8.21 -24.10
C PRO A 529 25.52 8.00 -22.86
N ALA A 530 26.39 6.98 -22.83
CA ALA A 530 27.31 6.77 -21.70
C ALA A 530 28.35 7.89 -21.62
N TRP A 531 28.95 8.28 -22.74
CA TRP A 531 29.87 9.43 -22.81
C TRP A 531 29.18 10.73 -22.37
N CYS A 532 27.93 10.96 -22.80
CA CYS A 532 27.17 12.13 -22.42
C CYS A 532 26.90 12.19 -20.90
N GLU A 533 26.41 11.10 -20.29
CA GLU A 533 26.13 11.08 -18.86
C GLU A 533 27.41 11.08 -18.00
N GLN A 534 28.51 10.54 -18.50
CA GLN A 534 29.83 10.69 -17.87
C GLN A 534 30.30 12.16 -17.91
N GLY A 535 30.17 12.83 -19.06
CA GLY A 535 30.46 14.26 -19.18
C GLY A 535 29.60 15.13 -18.26
N ARG A 536 28.30 14.82 -18.15
CA ARG A 536 27.40 15.44 -17.17
C ARG A 536 27.89 15.23 -15.73
N THR A 537 28.39 14.04 -15.41
CA THR A 537 28.89 13.71 -14.07
C THR A 537 30.13 14.54 -13.74
N PHE A 538 31.07 14.68 -14.68
CA PHE A 538 32.23 15.56 -14.52
C PHE A 538 31.81 17.02 -14.30
N TYR A 539 30.84 17.52 -15.06
CA TYR A 539 30.30 18.87 -14.86
C TYR A 539 29.72 19.06 -13.45
N LEU A 540 28.98 18.08 -12.93
CA LEU A 540 28.42 18.15 -11.57
C LEU A 540 29.50 18.10 -10.48
N GLN A 541 30.63 17.45 -10.76
CA GLN A 541 31.81 17.44 -9.87
C GLN A 541 32.70 18.69 -10.01
N GLY A 542 32.43 19.56 -11.00
CA GLY A 542 33.21 20.76 -11.28
C GLY A 542 34.42 20.55 -12.20
N ASP A 543 34.54 19.39 -12.83
CA ASP A 543 35.53 19.12 -13.87
C ASP A 543 34.96 19.51 -15.25
N ASP A 544 35.01 20.80 -15.55
CA ASP A 544 34.46 21.34 -16.80
C ASP A 544 35.27 20.90 -18.04
N ASP A 545 36.56 20.57 -17.88
CA ASP A 545 37.40 20.04 -18.96
C ASP A 545 37.03 18.59 -19.32
N GLY A 546 36.89 17.73 -18.30
CA GLY A 546 36.39 16.36 -18.47
C GLY A 546 34.99 16.34 -19.07
N ALA A 547 34.12 17.23 -18.60
CA ALA A 547 32.77 17.38 -19.14
C ALA A 547 32.77 17.74 -20.63
N ALA A 548 33.55 18.75 -21.02
CA ALA A 548 33.61 19.19 -22.41
C ALA A 548 34.20 18.12 -23.34
N ARG A 549 35.21 17.39 -22.87
CA ARG A 549 35.84 16.28 -23.61
C ARG A 549 34.84 15.15 -23.87
N ASP A 550 34.20 14.64 -22.84
CA ASP A 550 33.35 13.45 -22.94
C ASP A 550 32.04 13.76 -23.67
N CYS A 551 31.45 14.95 -23.45
CA CYS A 551 30.32 15.42 -24.26
C CYS A 551 30.72 15.63 -25.72
N GLY A 552 31.94 16.11 -25.98
CA GLY A 552 32.50 16.19 -27.34
C GLY A 552 32.57 14.82 -28.01
N ARG A 553 33.04 13.80 -27.30
CA ARG A 553 33.05 12.43 -27.79
C ARG A 553 31.64 11.89 -28.07
N ALA A 554 30.68 12.19 -27.20
CA ALA A 554 29.29 11.81 -27.42
C ALA A 554 28.70 12.44 -28.69
N ILE A 555 29.04 13.70 -28.98
CA ILE A 555 28.62 14.43 -30.19
C ILE A 555 29.26 13.84 -31.46
N GLU A 556 30.55 13.47 -31.41
CA GLU A 556 31.22 12.78 -32.53
C GLU A 556 30.54 11.46 -32.89
N LEU A 557 30.12 10.70 -31.87
CA LEU A 557 29.45 9.41 -32.04
C LEU A 557 27.98 9.57 -32.45
N ASN A 558 27.30 10.62 -31.96
CA ASN A 558 25.93 10.93 -32.30
C ASN A 558 25.69 12.45 -32.31
N SER A 559 25.75 13.05 -33.50
CA SER A 559 25.55 14.48 -33.71
C SER A 559 24.12 14.97 -33.49
N LYS A 560 23.15 14.07 -33.22
CA LYS A 560 21.76 14.42 -32.88
C LYS A 560 21.48 14.32 -31.39
N LEU A 561 22.48 14.00 -30.56
CA LEU A 561 22.31 13.88 -29.12
C LEU A 561 22.28 15.27 -28.45
N SER A 562 21.09 15.87 -28.40
CA SER A 562 20.87 17.22 -27.84
C SER A 562 21.47 17.40 -26.44
N SER A 563 21.31 16.41 -25.56
CA SER A 563 21.85 16.44 -24.18
C SER A 563 23.37 16.62 -24.13
N ALA A 564 24.12 16.06 -25.08
CA ALA A 564 25.58 16.19 -25.10
C ALA A 564 26.01 17.63 -25.42
N TYR A 565 25.31 18.29 -26.34
CA TYR A 565 25.53 19.72 -26.60
C TYR A 565 25.19 20.58 -25.39
N ILE A 566 24.09 20.29 -24.69
CA ILE A 566 23.66 21.03 -23.50
C ILE A 566 24.72 20.95 -22.39
N TRP A 567 25.20 19.75 -22.06
CA TRP A 567 26.19 19.59 -20.98
C TRP A 567 27.55 20.15 -21.37
N ARG A 568 27.94 20.08 -22.65
CA ARG A 568 29.14 20.76 -23.15
C ARG A 568 29.00 22.29 -23.08
N ALA A 569 27.85 22.84 -23.47
CA ALA A 569 27.55 24.26 -23.37
C ALA A 569 27.62 24.76 -21.92
N ALA A 570 27.07 24.00 -20.99
CA ALA A 570 27.10 24.33 -19.57
C ALA A 570 28.55 24.38 -19.03
N ALA A 571 29.39 23.40 -19.39
CA ALA A 571 30.81 23.37 -19.05
C ALA A 571 31.58 24.55 -19.68
N LEU A 572 31.38 24.80 -20.97
CA LEU A 572 31.99 25.94 -21.69
C LEU A 572 31.58 27.28 -21.07
N SER A 573 30.32 27.42 -20.66
CA SER A 573 29.84 28.64 -19.99
C SER A 573 30.54 28.88 -18.66
N ARG A 574 30.83 27.83 -17.86
CA ARG A 574 31.60 27.96 -16.61
C ARG A 574 33.07 28.30 -16.85
N LYS A 575 33.63 27.82 -17.95
CA LYS A 575 34.98 28.18 -18.43
C LYS A 575 35.09 29.60 -18.99
N GLY A 576 33.97 30.32 -19.13
CA GLY A 576 33.96 31.67 -19.68
C GLY A 576 33.95 31.71 -21.22
N GLU A 577 33.58 30.60 -21.88
CA GLU A 577 33.52 30.49 -23.34
C GLU A 577 32.08 30.65 -23.86
N GLN A 578 31.41 31.75 -23.49
CA GLN A 578 29.95 31.90 -23.67
C GLN A 578 29.50 31.82 -25.14
N ARG A 579 30.30 32.33 -26.09
CA ARG A 579 29.97 32.23 -27.52
C ARG A 579 29.91 30.79 -28.01
N LYS A 580 30.82 29.93 -27.52
CA LYS A 580 30.79 28.49 -27.85
C LYS A 580 29.62 27.81 -27.16
N ALA A 581 29.33 28.19 -25.92
CA ALA A 581 28.15 27.70 -25.21
C ALA A 581 26.84 28.03 -25.96
N VAL A 582 26.70 29.26 -26.47
CA VAL A 582 25.54 29.64 -27.31
C VAL A 582 25.47 28.78 -28.57
N ALA A 583 26.58 28.59 -29.28
CA ALA A 583 26.61 27.76 -30.49
C ALA A 583 26.22 26.29 -30.21
N ASP A 584 26.66 25.73 -29.09
CA ASP A 584 26.27 24.39 -28.66
C ASP A 584 24.77 24.33 -28.29
N CYS A 585 24.24 25.33 -27.58
CA CYS A 585 22.80 25.39 -27.32
C CYS A 585 21.97 25.55 -28.59
N ASP A 586 22.45 26.29 -29.59
CA ASP A 586 21.79 26.40 -30.89
C ASP A 586 21.75 25.05 -31.61
N ALA A 587 22.85 24.27 -31.55
CA ALA A 587 22.88 22.91 -32.07
C ALA A 587 21.95 21.97 -31.27
N ALA A 588 21.90 22.10 -29.95
CA ALA A 588 20.99 21.36 -29.09
C ALA A 588 19.51 21.61 -29.45
N LEU A 589 19.16 22.87 -29.70
CA LEU A 589 17.80 23.30 -30.08
C LEU A 589 17.46 22.96 -31.54
N ALA A 590 18.45 22.87 -32.42
CA ALA A 590 18.25 22.33 -33.76
C ALA A 590 17.93 20.82 -33.73
N ALA A 591 18.53 20.08 -32.79
CA ALA A 591 18.25 18.66 -32.59
C ALA A 591 16.95 18.41 -31.82
N ASP A 592 16.66 19.25 -30.81
CA ASP A 592 15.44 19.20 -29.99
C ASP A 592 14.93 20.64 -29.70
N PRO A 593 13.99 21.14 -30.53
CA PRO A 593 13.42 22.48 -30.37
C PRO A 593 12.57 22.67 -29.10
N GLN A 594 12.28 21.62 -28.34
CA GLN A 594 11.46 21.69 -27.12
C GLN A 594 12.30 21.50 -25.84
N SER A 595 13.63 21.55 -25.96
CA SER A 595 14.53 21.37 -24.83
C SER A 595 14.56 22.59 -23.89
N ALA A 596 13.79 22.55 -22.81
CA ALA A 596 13.79 23.58 -21.76
C ALA A 596 15.19 23.84 -21.18
N MET A 597 16.00 22.79 -21.00
CA MET A 597 17.36 22.90 -20.48
C MET A 597 18.28 23.64 -21.47
N ALA A 598 18.16 23.42 -22.77
CA ALA A 598 18.97 24.12 -23.76
C ALA A 598 18.67 25.62 -23.77
N TYR A 599 17.39 25.99 -23.69
CA TYR A 599 16.95 27.38 -23.51
C TYR A 599 17.52 27.99 -22.22
N ALA A 600 17.40 27.32 -21.07
CA ALA A 600 17.93 27.82 -19.81
C ALA A 600 19.45 28.06 -19.85
N VAL A 601 20.22 27.12 -20.39
CA VAL A 601 21.69 27.24 -20.50
C VAL A 601 22.07 28.35 -21.49
N ARG A 602 21.36 28.48 -22.62
CA ARG A 602 21.59 29.56 -23.59
C ARG A 602 21.24 30.93 -23.01
N GLY A 603 20.13 31.01 -22.27
CA GLY A 603 19.72 32.21 -21.55
C GLY A 603 20.79 32.68 -20.56
N ASN A 604 21.37 31.74 -19.80
CA ASN A 604 22.49 32.05 -18.91
C ASN A 604 23.75 32.50 -19.68
N ALA A 605 24.05 31.90 -20.83
CA ALA A 605 25.17 32.32 -21.67
C ALA A 605 24.96 33.74 -22.25
N TYR A 606 23.75 34.07 -22.71
CA TYR A 606 23.39 35.44 -23.14
C TYR A 606 23.47 36.44 -21.99
N ARG A 607 23.04 36.06 -20.79
CA ARG A 607 23.16 36.88 -19.57
C ARG A 607 24.62 37.24 -19.29
N LEU A 608 25.51 36.25 -19.37
CA LEU A 608 26.95 36.45 -19.19
C LEU A 608 27.61 37.24 -20.33
N LEU A 609 27.00 37.26 -21.53
CA LEU A 609 27.38 38.15 -22.63
C LEU A 609 26.79 39.57 -22.51
N GLY A 610 25.89 39.81 -21.55
CA GLY A 610 25.21 41.08 -21.35
C GLY A 610 23.94 41.29 -22.19
N ASP A 611 23.53 40.32 -23.01
CA ASP A 611 22.29 40.40 -23.79
C ASP A 611 21.09 39.96 -22.93
N LEU A 612 20.70 40.82 -21.99
CA LEU A 612 19.62 40.54 -21.03
C LEU A 612 18.24 40.36 -21.67
N VAL A 613 18.05 40.84 -22.92
CA VAL A 613 16.79 40.69 -23.65
C VAL A 613 16.65 39.26 -24.16
N LYS A 614 17.67 38.73 -24.85
CA LYS A 614 17.65 37.33 -25.28
C LYS A 614 17.70 36.38 -24.09
N ALA A 615 18.50 36.72 -23.08
CA ALA A 615 18.62 35.92 -21.86
C ALA A 615 17.25 35.71 -21.19
N GLN A 616 16.48 36.79 -21.02
CA GLN A 616 15.16 36.70 -20.39
C GLN A 616 14.20 35.88 -21.24
N LYS A 617 14.15 36.14 -22.56
CA LYS A 617 13.30 35.38 -23.47
C LYS A 617 13.55 33.87 -23.37
N ASP A 618 14.82 33.47 -23.45
CA ASP A 618 15.18 32.05 -23.38
C ASP A 618 14.82 31.44 -22.02
N CYS A 619 15.00 32.17 -20.90
CA CYS A 619 14.61 31.64 -19.59
C CYS A 619 13.08 31.57 -19.42
N ASP A 620 12.32 32.50 -20.01
CA ASP A 620 10.86 32.47 -20.02
C ASP A 620 10.34 31.28 -20.85
N ASP A 621 10.94 31.03 -22.02
CA ASP A 621 10.64 29.85 -22.85
C ASP A 621 10.97 28.55 -22.09
N ALA A 622 12.09 28.50 -21.37
CA ALA A 622 12.47 27.35 -20.54
C ALA A 622 11.44 27.06 -19.43
N VAL A 623 10.99 28.09 -18.70
CA VAL A 623 9.95 27.97 -17.66
C VAL A 623 8.59 27.59 -18.25
N TRP A 624 8.28 28.05 -19.47
CA TRP A 624 7.06 27.70 -20.16
C TRP A 624 7.05 26.21 -20.57
N LEU A 625 8.16 25.72 -21.11
CA LEU A 625 8.36 24.32 -21.52
C LEU A 625 8.41 23.36 -20.33
N ASP A 626 9.15 23.71 -19.27
CA ASP A 626 9.25 22.92 -18.04
C ASP A 626 9.14 23.80 -16.80
N ARG A 627 7.94 23.76 -16.19
CA ARG A 627 7.61 24.50 -14.97
C ARG A 627 8.25 23.95 -13.70
N GLN A 628 8.97 22.83 -13.79
CA GLN A 628 9.66 22.20 -12.65
C GLN A 628 11.18 22.26 -12.82
N LEU A 629 11.71 22.95 -13.84
CA LEU A 629 13.14 23.06 -14.11
C LEU A 629 13.83 24.08 -13.18
N PRO A 630 14.61 23.65 -12.17
CA PRO A 630 15.12 24.57 -11.15
C PRO A 630 16.11 25.60 -11.71
N CYS A 631 16.97 25.19 -12.65
CA CYS A 631 17.98 26.07 -13.23
C CYS A 631 17.38 27.20 -14.08
N ALA A 632 16.21 27.00 -14.71
CA ALA A 632 15.54 28.05 -15.46
C ALA A 632 15.11 29.21 -14.55
N TYR A 633 14.51 28.88 -13.39
CA TYR A 633 14.20 29.86 -12.35
C TYR A 633 15.45 30.51 -11.77
N LEU A 634 16.51 29.74 -11.49
CA LEU A 634 17.78 30.30 -11.01
C LEU A 634 18.35 31.33 -11.99
N TYR A 635 18.44 31.00 -13.27
CA TYR A 635 19.01 31.91 -14.28
C TYR A 635 18.11 33.11 -14.55
N ARG A 636 16.78 32.93 -14.55
CA ARG A 636 15.85 34.07 -14.66
C ARG A 636 15.92 35.00 -13.47
N GLY A 637 16.02 34.45 -12.25
CA GLY A 637 16.24 35.24 -11.04
C GLY A 637 17.54 36.05 -11.10
N GLN A 638 18.61 35.48 -11.66
CA GLN A 638 19.87 36.21 -11.87
C GLN A 638 19.72 37.35 -12.89
N ILE A 639 18.87 37.19 -13.91
CA ILE A 639 18.56 38.26 -14.87
C ILE A 639 17.78 39.38 -14.19
N TYR A 640 16.75 39.05 -13.40
CA TYR A 640 16.00 40.04 -12.62
C TYR A 640 16.89 40.79 -11.64
N ALA A 641 17.77 40.10 -10.91
CA ALA A 641 18.73 40.74 -10.01
C ALA A 641 19.67 41.70 -10.75
N GLN A 642 20.14 41.35 -11.96
CA GLN A 642 20.97 42.25 -12.78
C GLN A 642 20.20 43.48 -13.30
N LYS A 643 18.88 43.39 -13.43
CA LYS A 643 18.00 44.52 -13.77
C LYS A 643 17.61 45.37 -12.55
N GLY A 644 17.89 44.89 -11.34
CA GLY A 644 17.49 45.53 -10.08
C GLY A 644 16.11 45.09 -9.56
N ASP A 645 15.45 44.13 -10.22
CA ASP A 645 14.13 43.62 -9.85
C ASP A 645 14.25 42.54 -8.74
N LEU A 646 14.68 42.96 -7.54
CA LEU A 646 15.05 42.05 -6.46
C LEU A 646 13.88 41.19 -5.95
N GLU A 647 12.65 41.69 -5.94
CA GLU A 647 11.46 40.92 -5.56
C GLU A 647 11.22 39.73 -6.50
N LEU A 648 11.31 39.95 -7.81
CA LEU A 648 11.14 38.89 -8.81
C LEU A 648 12.29 37.89 -8.73
N ALA A 649 13.52 38.37 -8.48
CA ALA A 649 14.67 37.51 -8.27
C ALA A 649 14.47 36.56 -7.07
N ILE A 650 14.06 37.09 -5.91
CA ILE A 650 13.80 36.29 -4.70
C ILE A 650 12.67 35.26 -4.94
N ALA A 651 11.61 35.65 -5.65
CA ALA A 651 10.52 34.75 -5.98
C ALA A 651 11.00 33.57 -6.84
N ASP A 652 11.78 33.84 -7.88
CA ASP A 652 12.35 32.81 -8.75
C ASP A 652 13.38 31.94 -8.02
N TYR A 653 14.28 32.51 -7.20
CA TYR A 653 15.20 31.70 -6.41
C TYR A 653 14.46 30.80 -5.42
N SER A 654 13.38 31.29 -4.81
CA SER A 654 12.54 30.48 -3.93
C SER A 654 11.84 29.36 -4.68
N ARG A 655 11.41 29.61 -5.92
CA ARG A 655 10.82 28.58 -6.79
C ARG A 655 11.85 27.54 -7.22
N ALA A 656 13.08 27.95 -7.53
CA ALA A 656 14.18 27.03 -7.79
C ALA A 656 14.44 26.12 -6.58
N LEU A 657 14.52 26.69 -5.38
CA LEU A 657 14.73 25.95 -4.12
C LEU A 657 13.55 25.07 -3.71
N GLN A 658 12.33 25.39 -4.16
CA GLN A 658 11.18 24.52 -3.98
C GLN A 658 11.33 23.20 -4.77
N PHE A 659 12.02 23.23 -5.90
CA PHE A 659 12.20 22.06 -6.77
C PHE A 659 13.56 21.36 -6.55
N ASP A 660 14.60 22.08 -6.15
CA ASP A 660 15.88 21.52 -5.72
C ASP A 660 16.47 22.35 -4.56
N GLU A 661 16.26 21.88 -3.34
CA GLU A 661 16.74 22.53 -2.12
C GLU A 661 18.27 22.46 -1.94
N TYR A 662 18.95 21.63 -2.73
CA TYR A 662 20.40 21.44 -2.64
C TYR A 662 21.16 22.34 -3.63
N LEU A 663 20.48 23.32 -4.26
CA LEU A 663 21.11 24.35 -5.08
C LEU A 663 21.79 25.41 -4.21
N SER A 664 23.03 25.14 -3.82
CA SER A 664 23.89 26.10 -3.09
C SER A 664 23.91 27.48 -3.74
N GLU A 665 23.92 27.54 -5.08
CA GLU A 665 23.94 28.79 -5.82
C GLU A 665 22.62 29.58 -5.71
N ALA A 666 21.47 28.90 -5.64
CA ALA A 666 20.18 29.55 -5.46
C ALA A 666 20.04 30.15 -4.05
N HIS A 667 20.48 29.42 -3.01
CA HIS A 667 20.58 29.96 -1.66
C HIS A 667 21.48 31.20 -1.63
N ARG A 668 22.69 31.11 -2.20
CA ARG A 668 23.61 32.26 -2.25
C ARG A 668 22.97 33.47 -2.95
N CYS A 669 22.38 33.27 -4.13
CA CYS A 669 21.80 34.37 -4.90
C CYS A 669 20.58 34.99 -4.20
N ARG A 670 19.76 34.17 -3.52
CA ARG A 670 18.64 34.69 -2.71
C ARG A 670 19.15 35.49 -1.52
N GLY A 671 20.18 35.00 -0.83
CA GLY A 671 20.82 35.74 0.26
C GLY A 671 21.43 37.07 -0.18
N ASP A 672 22.04 37.13 -1.37
CA ASP A 672 22.55 38.38 -1.95
C ASP A 672 21.44 39.38 -2.27
N ALA A 673 20.28 38.90 -2.76
CA ALA A 673 19.12 39.75 -3.05
C ALA A 673 18.44 40.25 -1.75
N GLU A 674 18.28 39.38 -0.75
CA GLU A 674 17.76 39.74 0.57
C GLU A 674 18.66 40.73 1.30
N TRP A 675 19.99 40.55 1.18
CA TRP A 675 20.97 41.51 1.69
C TRP A 675 20.81 42.89 1.06
N GLN A 676 20.64 42.97 -0.26
CA GLN A 676 20.40 44.24 -0.96
C GLN A 676 19.08 44.89 -0.55
N LYS A 677 18.09 44.09 -0.16
CA LYS A 677 16.83 44.55 0.44
C LYS A 677 16.94 44.88 1.94
N SER A 678 18.12 44.79 2.52
CA SER A 678 18.38 45.00 3.95
C SER A 678 17.70 43.99 4.89
N ASP A 679 17.25 42.82 4.39
CA ASP A 679 16.82 41.71 5.23
C ASP A 679 18.02 40.86 5.64
N VAL A 680 18.77 41.36 6.62
CA VAL A 680 20.01 40.74 7.09
C VAL A 680 19.78 39.35 7.70
N ALA A 681 18.61 39.12 8.31
CA ALA A 681 18.29 37.86 8.97
C ALA A 681 18.03 36.74 7.96
N ALA A 682 17.22 37.01 6.94
CA ALA A 682 16.96 36.07 5.86
C ALA A 682 18.25 35.78 5.08
N ALA A 683 19.00 36.84 4.72
CA ALA A 683 20.25 36.70 3.98
C ALA A 683 21.26 35.79 4.70
N LEU A 684 21.41 35.97 6.02
CA LEU A 684 22.32 35.16 6.82
C LEU A 684 21.95 33.67 6.80
N LYS A 685 20.65 33.35 6.90
CA LYS A 685 20.15 31.97 6.85
C LYS A 685 20.52 31.30 5.54
N ASP A 686 20.31 32.01 4.43
CA ASP A 686 20.61 31.49 3.11
C ASP A 686 22.11 31.34 2.84
N PHE A 687 22.95 32.28 3.29
CA PHE A 687 24.39 32.11 3.17
C PHE A 687 24.92 30.93 4.00
N ASP A 688 24.39 30.72 5.21
CA ASP A 688 24.76 29.56 6.02
C ASP A 688 24.33 28.24 5.35
N GLN A 689 23.14 28.18 4.75
CA GLN A 689 22.69 27.02 3.99
C GLN A 689 23.53 26.79 2.73
N ALA A 690 23.87 27.84 1.99
CA ALA A 690 24.73 27.75 0.81
C ALA A 690 26.12 27.18 1.15
N LEU A 691 26.69 27.57 2.30
CA LEU A 691 27.97 27.08 2.80
C LEU A 691 27.90 25.66 3.40
N ALA A 692 26.76 25.29 3.98
CA ALA A 692 26.53 23.90 4.39
C ALA A 692 26.53 22.96 3.18
N LEU A 693 25.96 23.40 2.05
CA LEU A 693 25.90 22.65 0.79
C LEU A 693 27.22 22.70 0.00
N ASN A 694 27.91 23.86 0.00
CA ASN A 694 29.21 24.04 -0.65
C ASN A 694 30.15 24.87 0.25
N PRO A 695 30.95 24.21 1.11
CA PRO A 695 31.87 24.89 2.02
C PRO A 695 32.94 25.74 1.32
N LYS A 696 33.20 25.51 0.03
CA LYS A 696 34.18 26.25 -0.77
C LYS A 696 33.59 27.47 -1.49
N ASN A 697 32.31 27.78 -1.28
CA ASN A 697 31.66 28.93 -1.90
C ASN A 697 32.14 30.26 -1.28
N GLY A 698 33.21 30.83 -1.85
CA GLY A 698 33.82 32.06 -1.35
C GLY A 698 32.88 33.26 -1.37
N LEU A 699 31.96 33.34 -2.34
CA LEU A 699 30.97 34.42 -2.41
C LEU A 699 29.94 34.30 -1.27
N ALA A 700 29.44 33.10 -0.98
CA ALA A 700 28.55 32.87 0.15
C ALA A 700 29.25 33.16 1.49
N LEU A 701 30.54 32.83 1.63
CA LEU A 701 31.33 33.16 2.80
C LEU A 701 31.43 34.68 3.01
N GLN A 702 31.77 35.42 1.96
CA GLN A 702 31.82 36.88 2.01
C GLN A 702 30.46 37.50 2.35
N GLY A 703 29.38 37.00 1.73
CA GLY A 703 28.01 37.46 2.01
C GLY A 703 27.63 37.23 3.47
N ARG A 704 27.93 36.04 4.00
CA ARG A 704 27.71 35.71 5.41
C ARG A 704 28.47 36.63 6.35
N ASP A 705 29.75 36.87 6.09
CA ASP A 705 30.60 37.67 6.97
C ASP A 705 30.14 39.13 6.99
N ARG A 706 29.72 39.67 5.83
CA ARG A 706 29.05 40.99 5.73
C ARG A 706 27.75 41.01 6.55
N ALA A 707 26.90 39.99 6.40
CA ALA A 707 25.64 39.89 7.14
C ALA A 707 25.84 39.79 8.66
N ARG A 708 26.82 39.00 9.12
CA ARG A 708 27.17 38.91 10.55
C ARG A 708 27.72 40.22 11.10
N ALA A 709 28.51 40.95 10.32
CA ALA A 709 29.04 42.25 10.72
C ALA A 709 27.93 43.29 10.91
N ALA A 710 27.00 43.39 9.95
CA ALA A 710 25.84 44.30 10.07
C ALA A 710 24.92 43.93 11.23
N ARG A 711 24.70 42.64 11.50
CA ARG A 711 23.90 42.22 12.66
C ARG A 711 24.55 42.59 14.01
N ARG A 712 25.88 42.77 14.06
CA ARG A 712 26.62 43.17 15.27
C ARG A 712 26.69 44.68 15.47
N ASN A 713 26.50 45.48 14.41
CA ASN A 713 26.43 46.94 14.44
C ASN A 713 25.15 47.37 13.67
N PRO A 714 23.98 47.30 14.32
CA PRO A 714 22.67 47.49 13.67
C PRO A 714 22.41 48.91 13.16
#